data_AF-A0A0P9PZ85-F1
#
_entry.id   AF-A0A0P9PZ85-F1
#
_cell.length_a   1.000
_cell.length_b   1.000
_cell.length_c   1.000
_cell.angle_alpha   90.00
_cell.angle_beta   90.00
_cell.angle_gamma   90.00
#
_symmetry.space_group_name_H-M   'P 1'
#
loop_
_entity.id
_entity.type
_entity.pdbx_description
1 polymer ?
#
loop_
_entity_poly.entity_id
_entity_poly.type
_entity_poly.pdbx_seq_one_letter_code
_entity_poly.pdbx_strand_id
1 'polypeptide(L)'
;MEKLSFSVSSYLKSIIGQDLITDDFVAVFELVKNSFDAGATTVDLFFDEDRIVISDNGKGMSYDDIKNKWLFVAYSAKQDGSEDFLGGAADYRASLKPYAGSKGVGRFSCDRLGGVLNLQSKRKDSSVVNALKVNWSDFDVSPLSKFENIKVSYYEKSSFDIPYEIEIPVPSGTVLDISVVRERWDRSKLKALKSSLAKLINPFGSNDFFAINLIAPSELEEDNELLSANDEHDLPPNEIVNGPVDNFIFSTLQEKTTWLSTKIIGAEVVTELTDRGKLIYKISQPNNYKELEGSSFESNIFYLNRSAKATFARRMGINSVSFGSIFLFKNGFRVYPIGEANDDTFGIDRRKQQGYSRYLGTRDVLGKIDVYGGEDKFKESSSRDKGLIETRAYLELEECFKSECFLRLESYITGVTWKFKFDKFLEDPSFLNSDDAKSQAINYLAGLTSDSNVKILDYAKDIFTIIENKIDGAEKTLENLSDLAKKVGDDELSLRARSAAKQYKDMLRAEAEAVAYAEREQKARIAAESAAVNAMSTLEIEKQKNLFLTSLSSKGEETLQNLHHQIIIYSANAIILTQDKIKELNAGHQIDRDELHLTFEKMLLTLKRISAASRFATSANFKMESNTITEDVGLYIEQYSKRVHLINESLINIEVLNEGVGFACKFAPIDLSILIDNLVNNAHKANATTIKFHVRKIDRNTLEISVADDGDGISQDIKNQDKIFEKGVTTSNGSGLGLYFVREALTKMNGTIEVAHTQPLKSGANFIIRIYK
;
A
#
# COMPACT_ATOMS: atom_id res chain seq x y z
N MET A 1 -57.16 -29.31 34.35
CA MET A 1 -56.34 -28.17 33.89
C MET A 1 -56.86 -27.72 32.56
N GLU A 2 -57.17 -26.43 32.42
CA GLU A 2 -57.53 -25.83 31.14
C GLU A 2 -56.26 -25.64 30.29
N LYS A 3 -56.33 -25.99 29.01
CA LYS A 3 -55.23 -25.79 28.06
C LYS A 3 -55.50 -24.51 27.28
N LEU A 4 -54.64 -23.52 27.45
CA LEU A 4 -54.70 -22.23 26.73
C LEU A 4 -53.67 -22.21 25.60
N SER A 5 -53.89 -21.35 24.59
CA SER A 5 -52.99 -21.16 23.44
C SER A 5 -52.58 -19.69 23.30
N PHE A 6 -51.39 -19.46 22.75
CA PHE A 6 -50.96 -18.11 22.37
C PHE A 6 -51.79 -17.57 21.20
N SER A 7 -52.03 -16.27 21.17
CA SER A 7 -52.63 -15.55 20.04
C SER A 7 -51.58 -14.65 19.38
N VAL A 8 -51.67 -14.50 18.06
CA VAL A 8 -50.71 -13.72 17.26
C VAL A 8 -51.36 -12.43 16.79
N SER A 9 -50.75 -11.29 17.12
CA SER A 9 -51.19 -9.97 16.66
C SER A 9 -50.90 -9.78 15.16
N SER A 10 -51.78 -9.07 14.46
CA SER A 10 -51.58 -8.61 13.09
C SER A 10 -50.32 -7.75 12.92
N TYR A 11 -49.89 -7.07 13.97
CA TYR A 11 -48.65 -6.28 14.01
C TYR A 11 -47.37 -7.13 13.84
N LEU A 12 -47.48 -8.47 13.97
CA LEU A 12 -46.38 -9.38 13.60
C LEU A 12 -45.90 -9.12 12.17
N LYS A 13 -46.78 -8.71 11.25
CA LYS A 13 -46.43 -8.34 9.86
C LYS A 13 -45.28 -7.34 9.83
N SER A 14 -45.41 -6.25 10.59
CA SER A 14 -44.42 -5.16 10.59
C SER A 14 -43.13 -5.57 11.27
N ILE A 15 -43.20 -6.41 12.30
CA ILE A 15 -42.01 -6.99 12.97
C ILE A 15 -41.20 -7.87 12.03
N ILE A 16 -41.83 -8.70 11.18
CA ILE A 16 -41.12 -9.63 10.27
C ILE A 16 -40.88 -9.04 8.87
N GLY A 17 -41.51 -7.92 8.55
CA GLY A 17 -41.35 -7.14 7.32
C GLY A 17 -40.46 -5.94 7.54
N GLN A 18 -41.06 -4.75 7.66
CA GLN A 18 -40.37 -3.45 7.74
C GLN A 18 -39.34 -3.34 8.88
N ASP A 19 -39.63 -3.88 10.07
CA ASP A 19 -38.73 -3.74 11.21
C ASP A 19 -37.52 -4.71 11.12
N LEU A 20 -37.70 -5.84 10.42
CA LEU A 20 -36.65 -6.84 10.24
C LEU A 20 -35.75 -6.53 9.04
N ILE A 21 -36.33 -5.96 7.98
CA ILE A 21 -35.65 -5.67 6.72
C ILE A 21 -35.66 -4.15 6.56
N THR A 22 -34.63 -3.52 7.12
CA THR A 22 -34.52 -2.05 7.17
C THR A 22 -33.96 -1.45 5.86
N ASP A 23 -33.24 -2.25 5.09
CA ASP A 23 -32.57 -1.84 3.85
C ASP A 23 -33.31 -2.32 2.58
N ASP A 24 -33.54 -1.40 1.64
CA ASP A 24 -34.27 -1.67 0.40
C ASP A 24 -33.51 -2.61 -0.55
N PHE A 25 -32.18 -2.50 -0.61
CA PHE A 25 -31.37 -3.38 -1.44
C PHE A 25 -31.42 -4.81 -0.90
N VAL A 26 -31.37 -4.98 0.43
CA VAL A 26 -31.58 -6.27 1.08
C VAL A 26 -32.97 -6.83 0.78
N ALA A 27 -34.00 -5.99 0.75
CA ALA A 27 -35.35 -6.42 0.37
C ALA A 27 -35.39 -6.98 -1.07
N VAL A 28 -34.82 -6.26 -2.05
CA VAL A 28 -34.70 -6.74 -3.44
C VAL A 28 -33.86 -8.03 -3.50
N PHE A 29 -32.76 -8.10 -2.76
CA PHE A 29 -31.88 -9.28 -2.71
C PHE A 29 -32.59 -10.54 -2.25
N GLU A 30 -33.42 -10.47 -1.21
CA GLU A 30 -34.18 -11.62 -0.74
C GLU A 30 -35.18 -12.13 -1.79
N LEU A 31 -35.76 -11.23 -2.58
CA LEU A 31 -36.69 -11.59 -3.65
C LEU A 31 -35.96 -12.22 -4.86
N VAL A 32 -34.78 -11.70 -5.21
CA VAL A 32 -33.88 -12.31 -6.21
C VAL A 32 -33.39 -13.70 -5.75
N LYS A 33 -33.05 -13.85 -4.47
CA LYS A 33 -32.66 -15.14 -3.85
C LYS A 33 -33.79 -16.17 -3.93
N ASN A 34 -35.04 -15.76 -3.71
CA ASN A 34 -36.20 -16.63 -3.88
C ASN A 34 -36.39 -17.08 -5.33
N SER A 35 -36.09 -16.22 -6.30
CA SER A 35 -36.13 -16.53 -7.74
C SER A 35 -35.13 -17.63 -8.08
N PHE A 36 -33.89 -17.50 -7.60
CA PHE A 36 -32.87 -18.54 -7.77
C PHE A 36 -33.26 -19.87 -7.12
N ASP A 37 -33.77 -19.83 -5.89
CA ASP A 37 -34.23 -21.03 -5.18
C ASP A 37 -35.40 -21.72 -5.89
N ALA A 38 -36.18 -20.99 -6.69
CA ALA A 38 -37.22 -21.54 -7.55
C ALA A 38 -36.65 -22.21 -8.82
N GLY A 39 -35.33 -22.22 -9.00
CA GLY A 39 -34.64 -22.76 -10.16
C GLY A 39 -34.71 -21.85 -11.38
N ALA A 40 -35.00 -20.55 -11.22
CA ALA A 40 -34.99 -19.59 -12.31
C ALA A 40 -33.59 -19.47 -12.92
N THR A 41 -33.54 -19.23 -14.23
CA THR A 41 -32.30 -18.87 -14.95
C THR A 41 -32.19 -17.38 -15.22
N THR A 42 -33.30 -16.65 -15.09
CA THR A 42 -33.36 -15.22 -15.37
C THR A 42 -34.35 -14.57 -14.41
N VAL A 43 -34.00 -13.38 -13.93
CA VAL A 43 -34.88 -12.49 -13.18
C VAL A 43 -34.82 -11.08 -13.76
N ASP A 44 -35.99 -10.51 -14.04
CA ASP A 44 -36.15 -9.15 -14.53
C ASP A 44 -36.65 -8.27 -13.38
N LEU A 45 -35.91 -7.20 -13.12
CA LEU A 45 -36.20 -6.21 -12.10
C LEU A 45 -36.63 -4.91 -12.80
N PHE A 46 -37.94 -4.68 -12.81
CA PHE A 46 -38.55 -3.51 -13.43
C PHE A 46 -38.84 -2.43 -12.38
N PHE A 47 -38.41 -1.21 -12.65
CA PHE A 47 -38.60 -0.04 -11.80
C PHE A 47 -39.29 1.08 -12.57
N ASP A 48 -40.36 1.61 -11.98
CA ASP A 48 -41.13 2.76 -12.45
C ASP A 48 -41.45 3.69 -11.25
N GLU A 49 -42.02 4.87 -11.48
CA GLU A 49 -42.22 5.89 -10.43
C GLU A 49 -43.01 5.36 -9.22
N ASP A 50 -44.06 4.57 -9.47
CA ASP A 50 -45.00 4.09 -8.45
C ASP A 50 -45.06 2.55 -8.33
N ARG A 51 -44.14 1.84 -9.00
CA ARG A 51 -44.20 0.38 -9.14
C ARG A 51 -42.82 -0.28 -9.24
N ILE A 52 -42.66 -1.42 -8.57
CA ILE A 52 -41.52 -2.32 -8.71
C ILE A 52 -42.06 -3.70 -9.10
N VAL A 53 -41.54 -4.30 -10.17
CA VAL A 53 -41.93 -5.65 -10.58
C VAL A 53 -40.70 -6.54 -10.59
N ILE A 54 -40.77 -7.67 -9.89
CA ILE A 54 -39.75 -8.72 -9.92
C ILE A 54 -40.36 -9.95 -10.60
N SER A 55 -39.84 -10.31 -11.76
CA SER A 55 -40.33 -11.43 -12.57
C SER A 55 -39.24 -12.47 -12.72
N ASP A 56 -39.52 -13.74 -12.41
CA ASP A 56 -38.58 -14.86 -12.57
C ASP A 56 -39.16 -15.97 -13.43
N ASN A 57 -38.32 -16.65 -14.21
CA ASN A 57 -38.73 -17.77 -15.07
C ASN A 57 -38.62 -19.16 -14.40
N GLY A 58 -38.70 -19.21 -13.07
CA GLY A 58 -38.55 -20.44 -12.29
C GLY A 58 -39.73 -21.40 -12.39
N LYS A 59 -39.80 -22.34 -11.44
CA LYS A 59 -40.84 -23.38 -11.42
C LYS A 59 -42.28 -22.87 -11.23
N GLY A 60 -42.43 -21.68 -10.66
CA GLY A 60 -43.72 -21.11 -10.27
C GLY A 60 -44.44 -21.86 -9.13
N MET A 61 -45.64 -21.41 -8.80
CA MET A 61 -46.46 -21.89 -7.68
C MET A 61 -47.88 -22.24 -8.13
N SER A 62 -48.41 -23.32 -7.55
CA SER A 62 -49.82 -23.70 -7.63
C SER A 62 -50.66 -22.97 -6.57
N TYR A 63 -51.98 -23.11 -6.62
CA TYR A 63 -52.87 -22.66 -5.55
C TYR A 63 -52.46 -23.21 -4.17
N ASP A 64 -52.13 -24.51 -4.10
CA ASP A 64 -51.73 -25.15 -2.85
C ASP A 64 -50.37 -24.65 -2.35
N ASP A 65 -49.43 -24.33 -3.24
CA ASP A 65 -48.18 -23.69 -2.86
C ASP A 65 -48.44 -22.29 -2.28
N ILE A 66 -49.30 -21.49 -2.91
CA ILE A 66 -49.64 -20.15 -2.40
C ILE A 66 -50.31 -20.26 -1.03
N LYS A 67 -51.27 -21.17 -0.88
CA LYS A 67 -52.04 -21.32 0.35
C LYS A 67 -51.22 -21.89 1.50
N ASN A 68 -50.51 -22.99 1.26
CA ASN A 68 -49.88 -23.79 2.32
C ASN A 68 -48.39 -23.48 2.50
N LYS A 69 -47.73 -22.88 1.49
CA LYS A 69 -46.31 -22.48 1.58
C LYS A 69 -46.15 -20.97 1.69
N TRP A 70 -46.71 -20.18 0.78
CA TRP A 70 -46.53 -18.72 0.76
C TRP A 70 -47.29 -18.01 1.88
N LEU A 71 -48.58 -18.29 2.07
CA LEU A 71 -49.39 -17.64 3.12
C LEU A 71 -49.09 -18.18 4.53
N PHE A 72 -48.37 -19.29 4.66
CA PHE A 72 -48.03 -19.86 5.94
C PHE A 72 -46.77 -19.19 6.53
N VAL A 73 -46.96 -18.11 7.29
CA VAL A 73 -45.88 -17.31 7.90
C VAL A 73 -44.85 -18.17 8.65
N ALA A 74 -43.56 -17.86 8.46
CA ALA A 74 -42.42 -18.57 9.06
C ALA A 74 -42.32 -20.07 8.71
N TYR A 75 -43.09 -20.55 7.73
CA TYR A 75 -42.93 -21.87 7.15
C TYR A 75 -41.99 -21.87 5.94
N SER A 76 -41.11 -22.86 5.90
CA SER A 76 -40.15 -23.10 4.83
C SER A 76 -40.10 -24.59 4.54
N ALA A 77 -40.70 -25.01 3.41
CA ALA A 77 -40.65 -26.40 2.93
C ALA A 77 -39.22 -26.89 2.62
N LYS A 78 -38.26 -25.96 2.54
CA LYS A 78 -36.82 -26.23 2.42
C LYS A 78 -36.19 -26.69 3.73
N GLN A 79 -36.76 -26.33 4.88
CA GLN A 79 -36.24 -26.68 6.20
C GLN A 79 -36.72 -28.07 6.68
N ASP A 80 -37.90 -28.50 6.26
CA ASP A 80 -38.49 -29.80 6.62
C ASP A 80 -38.30 -30.89 5.54
N GLY A 81 -37.71 -30.54 4.39
CA GLY A 81 -37.43 -31.47 3.28
C GLY A 81 -38.64 -31.81 2.42
N SER A 82 -39.75 -31.07 2.54
CA SER A 82 -40.98 -31.27 1.75
C SER A 82 -41.03 -30.48 0.44
N GLU A 83 -39.93 -29.82 0.06
CA GLU A 83 -39.80 -29.08 -1.19
C GLU A 83 -39.90 -30.01 -2.41
N ASP A 84 -40.55 -29.55 -3.49
CA ASP A 84 -40.69 -30.36 -4.71
C ASP A 84 -39.32 -30.63 -5.34
N PHE A 85 -38.96 -31.91 -5.48
CA PHE A 85 -37.74 -32.34 -6.17
C PHE A 85 -37.78 -31.88 -7.65
N LEU A 86 -36.85 -31.00 -8.02
CA LEU A 86 -36.74 -30.46 -9.39
C LEU A 86 -36.10 -31.41 -10.42
N GLY A 87 -35.92 -32.71 -10.11
CA GLY A 87 -35.19 -33.65 -10.97
C GLY A 87 -35.89 -34.98 -11.19
N GLY A 88 -36.10 -35.34 -12.46
CA GLY A 88 -36.27 -36.74 -12.87
C GLY A 88 -34.97 -37.53 -12.67
N ALA A 89 -35.08 -38.86 -12.54
CA ALA A 89 -34.01 -39.81 -12.15
C ALA A 89 -32.72 -39.85 -13.02
N ALA A 90 -32.53 -38.91 -13.95
CA ALA A 90 -31.39 -38.88 -14.88
C ALA A 90 -30.32 -37.84 -14.53
N ASP A 91 -30.58 -36.87 -13.63
CA ASP A 91 -29.65 -35.75 -13.39
C ASP A 91 -29.24 -35.64 -11.91
N TYR A 92 -28.34 -36.54 -11.49
CA TYR A 92 -27.74 -36.56 -10.14
C TYR A 92 -27.01 -35.26 -9.75
N ARG A 93 -26.71 -34.38 -10.72
CA ARG A 93 -26.14 -33.05 -10.49
C ARG A 93 -27.19 -32.01 -10.06
N ALA A 94 -28.46 -32.16 -10.43
CA ALA A 94 -29.53 -31.28 -9.97
C ALA A 94 -29.92 -31.56 -8.50
N SER A 95 -29.72 -32.78 -8.02
CA SER A 95 -29.99 -33.19 -6.63
C SER A 95 -29.01 -32.66 -5.58
N LEU A 96 -27.99 -31.88 -5.99
CA LEU A 96 -26.94 -31.35 -5.12
C LEU A 96 -26.97 -29.81 -4.99
N LYS A 97 -27.91 -29.08 -5.63
CA LYS A 97 -28.02 -27.63 -5.43
C LYS A 97 -28.64 -27.36 -4.05
N PRO A 98 -27.88 -26.87 -3.06
CA PRO A 98 -28.45 -26.56 -1.76
C PRO A 98 -29.18 -25.22 -1.86
N TYR A 99 -30.35 -25.11 -1.23
CA TYR A 99 -31.12 -23.86 -1.25
C TYR A 99 -30.35 -22.72 -0.57
N ALA A 100 -30.55 -21.52 -1.08
CA ALA A 100 -29.98 -20.31 -0.53
C ALA A 100 -30.80 -19.82 0.68
N GLY A 101 -32.14 -19.86 0.65
CA GLY A 101 -33.02 -19.38 1.72
C GLY A 101 -33.68 -20.48 2.56
N SER A 102 -33.74 -20.34 3.89
CA SER A 102 -34.20 -21.41 4.80
C SER A 102 -35.36 -21.06 5.76
N LYS A 103 -35.77 -19.79 5.89
CA LYS A 103 -36.60 -19.32 7.03
C LYS A 103 -38.05 -18.92 6.75
N GLY A 104 -38.48 -18.86 5.48
CA GLY A 104 -39.87 -18.56 5.13
C GLY A 104 -40.36 -17.13 5.40
N VAL A 105 -39.48 -16.18 5.73
CA VAL A 105 -39.83 -14.77 5.99
C VAL A 105 -39.37 -13.80 4.89
N GLY A 106 -38.45 -14.21 4.02
CA GLY A 106 -37.90 -13.33 2.95
C GLY A 106 -38.92 -12.82 1.92
N ARG A 107 -40.14 -13.38 1.90
CA ARG A 107 -41.26 -12.86 1.08
C ARG A 107 -41.91 -11.59 1.65
N PHE A 108 -41.71 -11.30 2.93
CA PHE A 108 -42.15 -10.04 3.53
C PHE A 108 -41.29 -8.84 3.11
N SER A 109 -40.20 -9.07 2.37
CA SER A 109 -39.47 -8.01 1.65
C SER A 109 -40.39 -7.17 0.75
N CYS A 110 -41.48 -7.75 0.23
CA CYS A 110 -42.48 -7.01 -0.52
C CYS A 110 -43.15 -5.89 0.29
N ASP A 111 -43.35 -6.07 1.61
CA ASP A 111 -43.90 -5.01 2.49
C ASP A 111 -42.89 -3.89 2.74
N ARG A 112 -41.59 -4.19 2.75
CA ARG A 112 -40.55 -3.15 2.85
C ARG A 112 -40.52 -2.24 1.62
N LEU A 113 -40.72 -2.82 0.44
CA LEU A 113 -40.65 -2.10 -0.83
C LEU A 113 -41.93 -1.31 -1.15
N GLY A 114 -43.11 -1.83 -0.81
CA GLY A 114 -44.39 -1.17 -1.13
C GLY A 114 -45.55 -1.55 -0.22
N GLY A 115 -46.63 -0.77 -0.31
CA GLY A 115 -47.86 -0.98 0.47
C GLY A 115 -48.77 -2.08 -0.06
N VAL A 116 -48.66 -2.42 -1.35
CA VAL A 116 -49.52 -3.41 -2.01
C VAL A 116 -48.68 -4.41 -2.82
N LEU A 117 -49.00 -5.69 -2.72
CA LEU A 117 -48.42 -6.77 -3.52
C LEU A 117 -49.51 -7.45 -4.36
N ASN A 118 -49.28 -7.54 -5.67
CA ASN A 118 -49.97 -8.44 -6.60
C ASN A 118 -48.99 -9.57 -6.99
N LEU A 119 -49.08 -10.70 -6.29
CA LEU A 119 -48.36 -11.93 -6.66
C LEU A 119 -49.10 -12.62 -7.82
N GLN A 120 -48.39 -13.02 -8.86
CA GLN A 120 -48.89 -13.87 -9.93
C GLN A 120 -47.92 -15.04 -10.13
N SER A 121 -48.40 -16.28 -10.25
CA SER A 121 -47.51 -17.42 -10.42
C SER A 121 -48.16 -18.55 -11.21
N LYS A 122 -47.34 -19.23 -12.02
CA LYS A 122 -47.78 -20.32 -12.91
C LYS A 122 -46.72 -21.39 -13.00
N ARG A 123 -47.12 -22.65 -12.75
CA ARG A 123 -46.30 -23.83 -13.05
C ARG A 123 -46.34 -24.16 -14.54
N LYS A 124 -45.27 -24.76 -15.06
CA LYS A 124 -45.13 -25.11 -16.49
C LYS A 124 -46.29 -25.95 -17.02
N ASP A 125 -46.82 -26.84 -16.19
CA ASP A 125 -47.91 -27.76 -16.55
C ASP A 125 -49.32 -27.19 -16.27
N SER A 126 -49.42 -25.94 -15.82
CA SER A 126 -50.69 -25.27 -15.54
C SER A 126 -51.14 -24.42 -16.73
N SER A 127 -52.44 -24.37 -17.01
CA SER A 127 -53.02 -23.42 -17.98
C SER A 127 -53.45 -22.10 -17.34
N VAL A 128 -53.56 -22.05 -16.00
CA VAL A 128 -54.02 -20.88 -15.24
C VAL A 128 -52.87 -20.22 -14.49
N VAL A 129 -52.94 -18.90 -14.39
CA VAL A 129 -52.09 -18.08 -13.53
C VAL A 129 -52.82 -17.87 -12.21
N ASN A 130 -52.18 -18.28 -11.12
CA ASN A 130 -52.69 -18.05 -9.77
C ASN A 130 -52.29 -16.65 -9.32
N ALA A 131 -53.24 -15.83 -8.86
CA ALA A 131 -52.97 -14.47 -8.42
C ALA A 131 -53.44 -14.23 -6.98
N LEU A 132 -52.63 -13.49 -6.23
CA LEU A 132 -52.88 -13.12 -4.84
C LEU A 132 -52.62 -11.62 -4.67
N LYS A 133 -53.62 -10.89 -4.19
CA LYS A 133 -53.51 -9.47 -3.85
C LYS A 133 -53.47 -9.29 -2.33
N VAL A 134 -52.42 -8.64 -1.85
CA VAL A 134 -52.17 -8.32 -0.44
C VAL A 134 -52.03 -6.81 -0.29
N ASN A 135 -52.85 -6.21 0.57
CA ASN A 135 -52.67 -4.83 1.02
C ASN A 135 -52.06 -4.86 2.42
N TRP A 136 -50.81 -4.43 2.55
CA TRP A 136 -50.08 -4.54 3.80
C TRP A 136 -50.61 -3.60 4.88
N SER A 137 -51.20 -2.46 4.48
CA SER A 137 -51.80 -1.50 5.43
C SER A 137 -52.99 -2.08 6.20
N ASP A 138 -53.65 -3.13 5.69
CA ASP A 138 -54.77 -3.78 6.38
C ASP A 138 -54.33 -4.48 7.68
N PHE A 139 -53.03 -4.83 7.80
CA PHE A 139 -52.45 -5.45 8.99
C PHE A 139 -52.06 -4.42 10.06
N ASP A 140 -51.97 -3.15 9.72
CA ASP A 140 -51.51 -2.07 10.61
C ASP A 140 -52.68 -1.31 11.29
N VAL A 141 -53.93 -1.68 10.99
CA VAL A 141 -55.14 -0.98 11.48
C VAL A 141 -55.31 -1.05 13.00
N SER A 142 -55.01 -2.19 13.62
CA SER A 142 -55.12 -2.34 15.07
C SER A 142 -54.26 -3.49 15.61
N PRO A 143 -53.42 -3.26 16.64
CA PRO A 143 -52.59 -4.29 17.26
C PRO A 143 -53.40 -5.37 17.99
N LEU A 144 -54.70 -5.14 18.24
CA LEU A 144 -55.62 -6.10 18.86
C LEU A 144 -56.19 -7.12 17.86
N SER A 145 -56.10 -6.83 16.56
CA SER A 145 -56.55 -7.77 15.52
C SER A 145 -55.60 -8.96 15.44
N LYS A 146 -56.16 -10.18 15.34
CA LYS A 146 -55.37 -11.39 15.12
C LYS A 146 -54.91 -11.46 13.66
N PHE A 147 -53.67 -11.90 13.45
CA PHE A 147 -53.05 -11.97 12.11
C PHE A 147 -53.89 -12.78 11.10
N GLU A 148 -54.39 -13.95 11.52
CA GLU A 148 -55.21 -14.87 10.71
C GLU A 148 -56.58 -14.32 10.26
N ASN A 149 -57.04 -13.25 10.93
CA ASN A 149 -58.34 -12.64 10.64
C ASN A 149 -58.26 -11.63 9.49
N ILE A 150 -57.08 -11.13 9.16
CA ILE A 150 -56.89 -10.22 8.02
C ILE A 150 -56.95 -11.05 6.73
N LYS A 151 -57.92 -10.74 5.86
CA LYS A 151 -58.17 -11.51 4.63
C LYS A 151 -57.42 -10.91 3.45
N VAL A 152 -56.90 -11.79 2.61
CA VAL A 152 -56.23 -11.45 1.34
C VAL A 152 -57.04 -12.02 0.17
N SER A 153 -56.94 -11.40 -0.99
CA SER A 153 -57.78 -11.76 -2.15
C SER A 153 -57.04 -12.68 -3.11
N TYR A 154 -57.60 -13.84 -3.41
CA TYR A 154 -57.10 -14.78 -4.41
C TYR A 154 -58.04 -14.83 -5.62
N TYR A 155 -57.47 -14.96 -6.82
CA TYR A 155 -58.22 -15.17 -8.06
C TYR A 155 -57.32 -15.82 -9.14
N GLU A 156 -57.93 -16.35 -10.19
CA GLU A 156 -57.22 -16.94 -11.33
C GLU A 156 -57.26 -16.01 -12.55
N LYS A 157 -56.19 -16.03 -13.34
CA LYS A 157 -56.06 -15.32 -14.62
C LYS A 157 -55.66 -16.28 -15.74
N SER A 158 -56.02 -15.94 -16.98
CA SER A 158 -55.61 -16.69 -18.17
C SER A 158 -54.16 -16.42 -18.60
N SER A 159 -53.62 -15.26 -18.25
CA SER A 159 -52.28 -14.81 -18.62
C SER A 159 -51.68 -13.95 -17.52
N PHE A 160 -50.36 -13.81 -17.53
CA PHE A 160 -49.66 -12.86 -16.68
C PHE A 160 -50.02 -11.43 -17.08
N ASP A 161 -50.11 -10.56 -16.08
CA ASP A 161 -50.33 -9.13 -16.22
C ASP A 161 -49.03 -8.43 -15.83
N ILE A 162 -48.18 -8.18 -16.82
CA ILE A 162 -46.82 -7.64 -16.68
C ILE A 162 -46.62 -6.44 -17.63
N PRO A 163 -45.74 -5.49 -17.28
CA PRO A 163 -45.28 -4.45 -18.20
C PRO A 163 -44.76 -5.05 -19.52
N TYR A 164 -44.91 -4.32 -20.63
CA TYR A 164 -44.56 -4.83 -21.97
C TYR A 164 -43.05 -4.98 -22.17
N GLU A 165 -42.24 -4.28 -21.36
CA GLU A 165 -40.79 -4.34 -21.35
C GLU A 165 -40.24 -5.63 -20.73
N ILE A 166 -41.06 -6.38 -19.99
CA ILE A 166 -40.65 -7.64 -19.33
C ILE A 166 -40.99 -8.83 -20.25
N GLU A 167 -39.98 -9.67 -20.53
CA GLU A 167 -40.13 -10.81 -21.45
C GLU A 167 -40.47 -12.14 -20.75
N ILE A 168 -40.15 -12.27 -19.46
CA ILE A 168 -40.43 -13.44 -18.62
C ILE A 168 -41.66 -13.19 -17.71
N PRO A 169 -42.45 -14.21 -17.29
CA PRO A 169 -42.05 -15.59 -17.05
C PRO A 169 -42.76 -16.61 -17.95
N VAL A 170 -42.27 -16.75 -19.18
CA VAL A 170 -42.79 -17.71 -20.16
C VAL A 170 -41.86 -18.93 -20.22
N PRO A 171 -42.35 -20.18 -20.09
CA PRO A 171 -43.73 -20.62 -19.91
C PRO A 171 -44.23 -20.71 -18.45
N SER A 172 -43.33 -20.57 -17.48
CA SER A 172 -43.61 -20.67 -16.03
C SER A 172 -42.78 -19.69 -15.23
N GLY A 173 -43.22 -19.41 -14.01
CA GLY A 173 -42.48 -18.60 -13.05
C GLY A 173 -43.39 -17.77 -12.15
N THR A 174 -42.83 -16.73 -11.55
CA THR A 174 -43.53 -15.88 -10.59
C THR A 174 -43.27 -14.40 -10.88
N VAL A 175 -44.29 -13.58 -10.68
CA VAL A 175 -44.25 -12.13 -10.77
C VAL A 175 -44.68 -11.56 -9.43
N LEU A 176 -43.83 -10.73 -8.84
CA LEU A 176 -44.12 -9.91 -7.67
C LEU A 176 -44.27 -8.47 -8.14
N ASP A 177 -45.51 -8.04 -8.31
CA ASP A 177 -45.84 -6.66 -8.65
C ASP A 177 -46.15 -5.88 -7.37
N ILE A 178 -45.25 -4.96 -7.01
CA ILE A 178 -45.27 -4.18 -5.79
C ILE A 178 -45.60 -2.74 -6.15
N SER A 179 -46.70 -2.22 -5.60
CA SER A 179 -47.16 -0.85 -5.83
C SER A 179 -47.37 -0.09 -4.53
N VAL A 180 -47.61 1.23 -4.64
CA VAL A 180 -47.54 2.16 -3.50
C VAL A 180 -46.15 2.07 -2.89
N VAL A 181 -45.14 2.29 -3.73
CA VAL A 181 -43.73 2.16 -3.36
C VAL A 181 -43.40 3.15 -2.25
N ARG A 182 -42.66 2.68 -1.24
CA ARG A 182 -42.39 3.48 -0.03
C ARG A 182 -41.28 4.50 -0.20
N GLU A 183 -40.37 4.26 -1.14
CA GLU A 183 -39.23 5.13 -1.45
C GLU A 183 -39.09 5.35 -2.96
N ARG A 184 -38.61 6.54 -3.34
CA ARG A 184 -38.31 6.84 -4.75
C ARG A 184 -37.05 6.11 -5.20
N TRP A 185 -37.08 5.52 -6.40
CA TRP A 185 -35.94 4.88 -7.06
C TRP A 185 -35.37 5.78 -8.15
N ASP A 186 -34.57 6.76 -7.76
CA ASP A 186 -33.86 7.61 -8.72
C ASP A 186 -32.69 6.87 -9.40
N ARG A 187 -32.16 7.47 -10.46
CA ARG A 187 -30.98 6.98 -11.20
C ARG A 187 -29.82 6.59 -10.29
N SER A 188 -29.51 7.40 -9.28
CA SER A 188 -28.41 7.16 -8.34
C SER A 188 -28.64 5.88 -7.53
N LYS A 189 -29.85 5.72 -6.99
CA LYS A 189 -30.26 4.54 -6.22
C LYS A 189 -30.31 3.28 -7.10
N LEU A 190 -30.74 3.40 -8.36
CA LEU A 190 -30.73 2.29 -9.33
C LEU A 190 -29.30 1.86 -9.71
N LYS A 191 -28.38 2.80 -9.94
CA LYS A 191 -26.95 2.51 -10.16
C LYS A 191 -26.32 1.83 -8.94
N ALA A 192 -26.65 2.31 -7.74
CA ALA A 192 -26.21 1.68 -6.49
C ALA A 192 -26.77 0.27 -6.33
N LEU A 193 -28.05 0.05 -6.65
CA LEU A 193 -28.68 -1.28 -6.67
C LEU A 193 -27.97 -2.21 -7.68
N LYS A 194 -27.75 -1.76 -8.91
CA LYS A 194 -27.02 -2.53 -9.94
C LYS A 194 -25.64 -2.95 -9.45
N SER A 195 -24.89 -2.00 -8.87
CA SER A 195 -23.58 -2.27 -8.26
C SER A 195 -23.66 -3.25 -7.09
N SER A 196 -24.75 -3.20 -6.31
CA SER A 196 -24.98 -4.08 -5.17
C SER A 196 -25.38 -5.51 -5.62
N LEU A 197 -26.23 -5.62 -6.65
CA LEU A 197 -26.62 -6.88 -7.29
C LEU A 197 -25.44 -7.57 -7.97
N ALA A 198 -24.50 -6.80 -8.54
CA ALA A 198 -23.26 -7.35 -9.09
C ALA A 198 -22.46 -8.10 -8.01
N LYS A 199 -22.55 -7.72 -6.73
CA LYS A 199 -21.91 -8.46 -5.61
C LYS A 199 -22.58 -9.82 -5.34
N LEU A 200 -23.78 -10.08 -5.84
CA LEU A 200 -24.50 -11.35 -5.63
C LEU A 200 -24.12 -12.45 -6.62
N ILE A 201 -23.74 -12.07 -7.84
CA ILE A 201 -23.40 -13.02 -8.90
C ILE A 201 -21.98 -13.52 -8.63
N ASN A 202 -21.78 -14.85 -8.60
CA ASN A 202 -20.44 -15.43 -8.39
C ASN A 202 -19.49 -14.93 -9.48
N PRO A 203 -18.43 -14.17 -9.13
CA PRO A 203 -17.58 -13.52 -10.12
C PRO A 203 -16.59 -14.43 -10.86
N PHE A 204 -16.44 -15.67 -10.42
CA PHE A 204 -15.38 -16.57 -10.88
C PHE A 204 -15.87 -17.97 -11.27
N GLY A 205 -17.18 -18.20 -11.17
CA GLY A 205 -17.80 -19.44 -11.61
C GLY A 205 -18.32 -19.26 -13.02
N SER A 206 -18.10 -20.27 -13.87
CA SER A 206 -18.86 -20.52 -15.08
C SER A 206 -20.32 -20.86 -14.74
N ASN A 207 -21.04 -19.92 -14.11
CA ASN A 207 -22.48 -20.03 -13.92
C ASN A 207 -23.17 -19.20 -14.99
N ASP A 208 -23.17 -19.73 -16.21
CA ASP A 208 -24.07 -19.34 -17.32
C ASP A 208 -25.56 -19.56 -17.00
N PHE A 209 -25.95 -19.66 -15.72
CA PHE A 209 -27.24 -20.21 -15.30
C PHE A 209 -28.15 -19.25 -14.53
N PHE A 210 -27.73 -18.03 -14.18
CA PHE A 210 -28.62 -17.06 -13.51
C PHE A 210 -28.30 -15.61 -13.88
N ALA A 211 -29.11 -15.03 -14.76
CA ALA A 211 -29.01 -13.64 -15.20
C ALA A 211 -29.97 -12.73 -14.42
N ILE A 212 -29.52 -11.53 -14.06
CA ILE A 212 -30.34 -10.48 -13.46
C ILE A 212 -30.37 -9.32 -14.44
N ASN A 213 -31.55 -8.88 -14.85
CA ASN A 213 -31.72 -7.72 -15.74
C ASN A 213 -32.41 -6.58 -14.99
N LEU A 214 -31.91 -5.36 -15.17
CA LEU A 214 -32.53 -4.15 -14.65
C LEU A 214 -33.24 -3.41 -15.78
N ILE A 215 -34.51 -3.05 -15.56
CA ILE A 215 -35.36 -2.36 -16.54
C ILE A 215 -35.96 -1.13 -15.86
N ALA A 216 -35.62 0.05 -16.35
CA ALA A 216 -36.10 1.33 -15.85
C ALA A 216 -36.43 2.22 -17.06
N PRO A 217 -37.68 2.21 -17.56
CA PRO A 217 -38.05 2.96 -18.77
C PRO A 217 -37.77 4.46 -18.68
N SER A 218 -37.92 5.05 -17.49
CA SER A 218 -37.63 6.48 -17.23
C SER A 218 -36.16 6.86 -17.44
N GLU A 219 -35.25 5.89 -17.40
CA GLU A 219 -33.80 6.08 -17.50
C GLU A 219 -33.25 5.77 -18.90
N LEU A 220 -34.09 5.28 -19.81
CA LEU A 220 -33.69 4.79 -21.13
C LEU A 220 -33.16 5.91 -22.04
N GLU A 221 -33.75 7.11 -21.97
CA GLU A 221 -33.32 8.27 -22.77
C GLU A 221 -31.90 8.68 -22.39
N GLU A 222 -31.62 8.84 -21.09
CA GLU A 222 -30.29 9.22 -20.59
C GLU A 222 -29.24 8.11 -20.81
N ASP A 223 -29.63 6.84 -20.67
CA ASP A 223 -28.75 5.70 -21.00
C ASP A 223 -28.34 5.74 -22.49
N ASN A 224 -29.27 6.00 -23.41
CA ASN A 224 -28.99 6.10 -24.84
C ASN A 224 -28.12 7.32 -25.18
N GLU A 225 -28.35 8.47 -24.53
CA GLU A 225 -27.50 9.65 -24.68
C GLU A 225 -26.04 9.35 -24.30
N LEU A 226 -25.82 8.68 -23.15
CA LEU A 226 -24.48 8.31 -22.70
C LEU A 226 -23.79 7.34 -23.67
N LEU A 227 -24.51 6.33 -24.16
CA LEU A 227 -24.01 5.37 -25.15
C LEU A 227 -23.70 6.02 -26.50
N SER A 228 -24.42 7.07 -26.87
CA SER A 228 -24.17 7.82 -28.12
C SER A 228 -22.99 8.80 -28.01
N ALA A 229 -22.71 9.29 -26.79
CA ALA A 229 -21.69 10.29 -26.53
C ALA A 229 -20.29 9.69 -26.28
N ASN A 230 -20.20 8.40 -26.00
CA ASN A 230 -18.95 7.71 -25.67
C ASN A 230 -18.85 6.39 -26.45
N ASP A 231 -17.63 5.95 -26.77
CA ASP A 231 -17.44 4.59 -27.26
C ASP A 231 -17.83 3.58 -26.17
N GLU A 232 -18.50 2.49 -26.56
CA GLU A 232 -19.03 1.44 -25.67
C GLU A 232 -17.97 0.86 -24.70
N HIS A 233 -16.69 0.97 -25.05
CA HIS A 233 -15.55 0.48 -24.26
C HIS A 233 -15.00 1.46 -23.21
N ASP A 234 -15.41 2.73 -23.24
CA ASP A 234 -14.93 3.78 -22.32
C ASP A 234 -15.89 4.06 -21.15
N LEU A 235 -17.13 3.59 -21.22
CA LEU A 235 -18.12 3.74 -20.15
C LEU A 235 -17.96 2.64 -19.08
N PRO A 236 -17.94 3.00 -17.79
CA PRO A 236 -18.06 2.04 -16.70
C PRO A 236 -19.37 1.23 -16.84
N PRO A 237 -19.39 -0.12 -16.68
CA PRO A 237 -20.60 -0.93 -16.81
C PRO A 237 -21.78 -0.53 -15.91
N ASN A 238 -21.49 0.15 -14.80
CA ASN A 238 -22.51 0.63 -13.85
C ASN A 238 -23.06 2.04 -14.19
N GLU A 239 -22.54 2.72 -15.21
CA GLU A 239 -23.09 4.01 -15.65
C GLU A 239 -24.42 3.86 -16.38
N ILE A 240 -24.64 2.72 -17.04
CA ILE A 240 -25.91 2.39 -17.70
C ILE A 240 -26.81 1.69 -16.70
N VAL A 241 -28.03 2.19 -16.51
CA VAL A 241 -29.00 1.58 -15.58
C VAL A 241 -29.58 0.33 -16.22
N ASN A 242 -30.15 0.45 -17.41
CA ASN A 242 -30.85 -0.64 -18.09
C ASN A 242 -29.89 -1.78 -18.52
N GLY A 243 -30.41 -3.00 -18.59
CA GLY A 243 -29.69 -4.17 -19.10
C GLY A 243 -29.16 -5.13 -18.01
N PRO A 244 -28.28 -6.08 -18.39
CA PRO A 244 -27.82 -7.12 -17.49
C PRO A 244 -26.95 -6.56 -16.37
N VAL A 245 -27.03 -7.21 -15.21
CA VAL A 245 -26.10 -7.01 -14.09
C VAL A 245 -24.91 -7.93 -14.32
N ASP A 246 -23.78 -7.37 -14.74
CA ASP A 246 -22.56 -8.12 -14.98
C ASP A 246 -21.52 -7.96 -13.86
N ASN A 247 -20.71 -9.00 -13.63
CA ASN A 247 -19.65 -9.01 -12.62
C ASN A 247 -18.24 -9.12 -13.26
N PHE A 248 -17.81 -8.07 -13.98
CA PHE A 248 -16.54 -8.03 -14.73
C PHE A 248 -15.26 -7.82 -13.88
N ILE A 249 -15.41 -7.64 -12.57
CA ILE A 249 -14.36 -7.10 -11.70
C ILE A 249 -13.15 -8.01 -11.64
N PHE A 250 -13.43 -9.29 -11.51
CA PHE A 250 -12.54 -10.21 -10.85
C PHE A 250 -11.60 -10.91 -11.83
N SER A 251 -12.07 -11.22 -13.05
CA SER A 251 -11.23 -11.58 -14.19
C SER A 251 -10.27 -10.45 -14.56
N THR A 252 -10.75 -9.20 -14.57
CA THR A 252 -9.90 -8.02 -14.85
C THR A 252 -8.78 -7.85 -13.81
N LEU A 253 -9.07 -8.10 -12.52
CA LEU A 253 -8.09 -7.96 -11.46
C LEU A 253 -7.04 -9.07 -11.47
N GLN A 254 -7.40 -10.30 -11.86
CA GLN A 254 -6.49 -11.46 -11.84
C GLN A 254 -5.21 -11.23 -12.64
N GLU A 255 -5.29 -10.55 -13.78
CA GLU A 255 -4.13 -10.30 -14.64
C GLU A 255 -3.16 -9.25 -14.07
N LYS A 256 -3.68 -8.26 -13.34
CA LYS A 256 -2.93 -7.05 -12.94
C LYS A 256 -2.62 -6.96 -11.44
N THR A 257 -3.02 -7.96 -10.65
CA THR A 257 -2.87 -7.92 -9.20
C THR A 257 -2.23 -9.19 -8.65
N THR A 258 -1.72 -9.10 -7.43
CA THR A 258 -1.31 -10.26 -6.67
C THR A 258 -2.54 -10.88 -6.03
N TRP A 259 -2.76 -12.17 -6.23
CA TRP A 259 -3.89 -12.88 -5.66
C TRP A 259 -3.51 -14.27 -5.18
N LEU A 260 -4.29 -14.75 -4.22
CA LEU A 260 -4.14 -16.06 -3.62
C LEU A 260 -5.48 -16.80 -3.71
N SER A 261 -5.45 -18.03 -4.21
CA SER A 261 -6.58 -18.95 -4.18
C SER A 261 -6.28 -20.13 -3.27
N THR A 262 -7.20 -20.44 -2.37
CA THR A 262 -7.13 -21.62 -1.49
C THR A 262 -8.40 -22.44 -1.65
N LYS A 263 -8.25 -23.76 -1.85
CA LYS A 263 -9.38 -24.70 -1.98
C LYS A 263 -9.16 -25.91 -1.09
N ILE A 264 -10.25 -26.44 -0.52
CA ILE A 264 -10.23 -27.74 0.15
C ILE A 264 -10.69 -28.80 -0.84
N ILE A 265 -9.80 -29.74 -1.17
CA ILE A 265 -10.05 -30.84 -2.11
C ILE A 265 -9.86 -32.16 -1.36
N GLY A 266 -10.98 -32.73 -0.89
CA GLY A 266 -10.96 -33.93 -0.05
C GLY A 266 -10.18 -33.68 1.25
N ALA A 267 -9.12 -34.47 1.46
CA ALA A 267 -8.29 -34.41 2.66
C ALA A 267 -7.11 -33.41 2.57
N GLU A 268 -7.05 -32.58 1.52
CA GLU A 268 -5.94 -31.64 1.31
C GLU A 268 -6.45 -30.19 1.12
N VAL A 269 -5.69 -29.23 1.63
CA VAL A 269 -5.83 -27.79 1.38
C VAL A 269 -4.79 -27.41 0.32
N VAL A 270 -5.26 -26.93 -0.82
CA VAL A 270 -4.42 -26.49 -1.94
C VAL A 270 -4.43 -24.98 -2.00
N THR A 271 -3.25 -24.35 -1.96
CA THR A 271 -3.09 -22.89 -2.07
C THR A 271 -2.21 -22.55 -3.27
N GLU A 272 -2.65 -21.57 -4.04
CA GLU A 272 -1.99 -21.05 -5.24
C GLU A 272 -1.84 -19.53 -5.11
N LEU A 273 -0.62 -19.01 -5.28
CA LEU A 273 -0.35 -17.57 -5.29
C LEU A 273 0.19 -17.15 -6.65
N THR A 274 -0.45 -16.14 -7.22
CA THR A 274 -0.10 -15.55 -8.51
C THR A 274 0.14 -14.06 -8.32
N ASP A 275 1.20 -13.55 -8.95
CA ASP A 275 1.56 -12.14 -8.93
C ASP A 275 1.53 -11.58 -10.36
N ARG A 276 0.49 -10.80 -10.68
CA ARG A 276 0.34 -10.11 -11.98
C ARG A 276 0.50 -11.06 -13.18
N GLY A 277 -0.31 -12.11 -13.18
CA GLY A 277 -0.32 -13.16 -14.21
C GLY A 277 0.79 -14.22 -14.09
N LYS A 278 1.74 -14.06 -13.18
CA LYS A 278 2.81 -15.03 -12.97
C LYS A 278 2.55 -15.90 -11.73
N LEU A 279 2.38 -17.21 -11.93
CA LEU A 279 2.30 -18.17 -10.83
C LEU A 279 3.60 -18.15 -10.02
N ILE A 280 3.54 -17.87 -8.73
CA ILE A 280 4.70 -17.87 -7.84
C ILE A 280 4.90 -19.24 -7.22
N TYR A 281 3.82 -19.80 -6.65
CA TYR A 281 3.82 -21.15 -6.10
C TYR A 281 2.41 -21.75 -6.06
N LYS A 282 2.39 -23.08 -6.02
CA LYS A 282 1.24 -23.90 -5.71
C LYS A 282 1.66 -24.97 -4.71
N ILE A 283 0.99 -25.02 -3.56
CA ILE A 283 1.29 -25.96 -2.47
C ILE A 283 0.04 -26.73 -2.05
N SER A 284 0.26 -27.90 -1.46
CA SER A 284 -0.76 -28.77 -0.88
C SER A 284 -0.35 -29.17 0.53
N GLN A 285 -1.31 -29.29 1.44
CA GLN A 285 -1.09 -29.76 2.79
C GLN A 285 -2.32 -30.52 3.32
N PRO A 286 -2.18 -31.36 4.35
CA PRO A 286 -3.30 -32.02 4.99
C PRO A 286 -4.36 -31.03 5.48
N ASN A 287 -5.62 -31.37 5.24
CA ASN A 287 -6.76 -30.62 5.75
C ASN A 287 -6.97 -30.90 7.25
N ASN A 288 -6.75 -29.89 8.08
CA ASN A 288 -6.98 -29.95 9.52
C ASN A 288 -8.42 -29.53 9.92
N TYR A 289 -9.24 -29.08 8.96
CA TYR A 289 -10.59 -28.55 9.14
C TYR A 289 -11.63 -29.60 8.74
N LYS A 290 -12.01 -30.44 9.72
CA LYS A 290 -12.89 -31.61 9.49
C LYS A 290 -14.33 -31.22 9.16
N GLU A 291 -14.84 -30.15 9.76
CA GLU A 291 -16.21 -29.69 9.53
C GLU A 291 -16.36 -29.02 8.16
N LEU A 292 -15.25 -28.56 7.57
CA LEU A 292 -15.21 -28.02 6.20
C LEU A 292 -15.12 -29.11 5.12
N GLU A 293 -14.86 -30.36 5.50
CA GLU A 293 -14.84 -31.48 4.55
C GLU A 293 -16.22 -31.66 3.89
N GLY A 294 -16.24 -31.79 2.57
CA GLY A 294 -17.47 -31.84 1.77
C GLY A 294 -18.21 -30.50 1.60
N SER A 295 -17.70 -29.41 2.19
CA SER A 295 -18.29 -28.07 2.07
C SER A 295 -17.77 -27.27 0.87
N SER A 296 -16.92 -27.87 0.01
CA SER A 296 -16.32 -27.24 -1.17
C SER A 296 -15.77 -25.83 -0.90
N PHE A 297 -15.02 -25.67 0.20
CA PHE A 297 -14.43 -24.40 0.58
C PHE A 297 -13.49 -23.90 -0.52
N GLU A 298 -13.72 -22.67 -0.99
CA GLU A 298 -12.85 -21.95 -1.91
C GLU A 298 -12.71 -20.49 -1.45
N SER A 299 -11.50 -19.96 -1.43
CA SER A 299 -11.23 -18.56 -1.09
C SER A 299 -10.34 -17.96 -2.16
N ASN A 300 -10.70 -16.77 -2.65
CA ASN A 300 -9.88 -16.00 -3.58
C ASN A 300 -9.70 -14.60 -3.01
N ILE A 301 -8.46 -14.21 -2.73
CA ILE A 301 -8.13 -12.90 -2.12
C ILE A 301 -7.14 -12.17 -3.02
N PHE A 302 -7.46 -10.94 -3.35
CA PHE A 302 -6.71 -10.03 -4.21
C PHE A 302 -6.13 -8.91 -3.36
N TYR A 303 -4.83 -8.66 -3.53
CA TYR A 303 -4.19 -7.47 -3.01
C TYR A 303 -4.35 -6.33 -4.01
N LEU A 304 -5.00 -5.24 -3.58
CA LEU A 304 -5.19 -4.07 -4.43
C LEU A 304 -4.08 -3.05 -4.19
N ASN A 305 -3.13 -2.97 -5.12
CA ASN A 305 -2.16 -1.88 -5.16
C ASN A 305 -2.82 -0.57 -5.66
N ARG A 306 -2.08 0.55 -5.71
CA ARG A 306 -2.68 1.85 -6.07
C ARG A 306 -3.18 1.87 -7.52
N SER A 307 -2.48 1.24 -8.45
CA SER A 307 -2.95 1.13 -9.85
C SER A 307 -4.23 0.28 -9.94
N ALA A 308 -4.27 -0.86 -9.25
CA ALA A 308 -5.44 -1.73 -9.20
C ALA A 308 -6.66 -1.01 -8.61
N LYS A 309 -6.49 -0.23 -7.54
CA LYS A 309 -7.57 0.59 -6.96
C LYS A 309 -8.08 1.66 -7.93
N ALA A 310 -7.18 2.30 -8.69
CA ALA A 310 -7.56 3.29 -9.70
C ALA A 310 -8.31 2.64 -10.87
N THR A 311 -7.81 1.50 -11.36
CA THR A 311 -8.45 0.71 -12.43
C THR A 311 -9.82 0.20 -11.97
N PHE A 312 -9.91 -0.29 -10.73
CA PHE A 312 -11.16 -0.70 -10.11
C PHE A 312 -12.15 0.47 -10.07
N ALA A 313 -11.74 1.63 -9.54
CA ALA A 313 -12.62 2.79 -9.41
C ALA A 313 -13.12 3.27 -10.77
N ARG A 314 -12.24 3.29 -11.79
CA ARG A 314 -12.61 3.64 -13.16
C ARG A 314 -13.63 2.66 -13.75
N ARG A 315 -13.43 1.34 -13.57
CA ARG A 315 -14.35 0.33 -14.13
C ARG A 315 -15.66 0.23 -13.36
N MET A 316 -15.64 0.37 -12.04
CA MET A 316 -16.83 0.15 -11.21
C MET A 316 -17.65 1.41 -10.95
N GLY A 317 -17.11 2.60 -11.25
CA GLY A 317 -17.71 3.87 -10.86
C GLY A 317 -17.65 4.16 -9.36
N ILE A 318 -17.16 3.21 -8.55
CA ILE A 318 -17.07 3.31 -7.09
C ILE A 318 -15.71 2.82 -6.58
N ASN A 319 -15.27 3.37 -5.45
CA ASN A 319 -14.01 2.97 -4.84
C ASN A 319 -14.09 1.54 -4.29
N SER A 320 -13.04 0.74 -4.48
CA SER A 320 -12.84 -0.58 -3.87
C SER A 320 -13.21 -0.65 -2.39
N VAL A 321 -12.87 0.37 -1.60
CA VAL A 321 -13.18 0.42 -0.16
C VAL A 321 -14.68 0.48 0.10
N SER A 322 -15.41 1.27 -0.69
CA SER A 322 -16.87 1.39 -0.56
C SER A 322 -17.59 0.17 -1.14
N PHE A 323 -16.96 -0.54 -2.08
CA PHE A 323 -17.50 -1.77 -2.64
C PHE A 323 -17.51 -2.91 -1.61
N GLY A 324 -16.47 -3.01 -0.79
CA GLY A 324 -16.33 -4.04 0.22
C GLY A 324 -14.96 -4.69 0.19
N SER A 325 -14.75 -5.69 1.05
CA SER A 325 -13.48 -6.38 1.19
C SER A 325 -13.59 -7.88 0.89
N ILE A 326 -14.04 -8.69 1.84
CA ILE A 326 -14.08 -10.15 1.72
C ILE A 326 -15.52 -10.63 1.82
N PHE A 327 -16.10 -11.02 0.68
CA PHE A 327 -17.49 -11.48 0.62
C PHE A 327 -17.61 -12.97 0.94
N LEU A 328 -18.55 -13.33 1.81
CA LEU A 328 -18.88 -14.73 2.06
C LEU A 328 -20.07 -15.17 1.20
N PHE A 329 -19.93 -16.30 0.53
CA PHE A 329 -20.97 -16.95 -0.25
C PHE A 329 -21.28 -18.32 0.35
N LYS A 330 -22.57 -18.58 0.58
CA LYS A 330 -23.11 -19.87 0.99
C LYS A 330 -23.99 -20.39 -0.14
N ASN A 331 -23.71 -21.59 -0.64
CA ASN A 331 -24.48 -22.25 -1.71
C ASN A 331 -24.62 -21.39 -2.98
N GLY A 332 -23.59 -20.60 -3.29
CA GLY A 332 -23.58 -19.69 -4.44
C GLY A 332 -24.25 -18.32 -4.20
N PHE A 333 -24.75 -18.03 -3.00
CA PHE A 333 -25.36 -16.75 -2.65
C PHE A 333 -24.59 -16.02 -1.56
N ARG A 334 -24.49 -14.70 -1.71
CA ARG A 334 -23.82 -13.84 -0.74
C ARG A 334 -24.56 -13.86 0.61
N VAL A 335 -23.80 -13.96 1.69
CA VAL A 335 -24.27 -13.82 3.07
C VAL A 335 -24.03 -12.37 3.54
N TYR A 336 -25.09 -11.59 3.60
CA TYR A 336 -25.05 -10.21 4.12
C TYR A 336 -25.01 -10.20 5.66
N PRO A 337 -24.29 -9.26 6.32
CA PRO A 337 -23.53 -8.12 5.80
C PRO A 337 -22.04 -8.39 5.56
N ILE A 338 -21.61 -9.65 5.53
CA ILE A 338 -20.19 -10.01 5.53
C ILE A 338 -19.49 -9.42 4.29
N GLY A 339 -18.41 -8.68 4.54
CA GLY A 339 -17.58 -8.02 3.53
C GLY A 339 -18.03 -6.60 3.14
N GLU A 340 -19.07 -6.02 3.75
CA GLU A 340 -19.42 -4.61 3.56
C GLU A 340 -18.33 -3.65 4.08
N ALA A 341 -18.37 -2.38 3.66
CA ALA A 341 -17.28 -1.42 3.91
C ALA A 341 -16.95 -1.16 5.40
N ASN A 342 -17.92 -1.35 6.29
CA ASN A 342 -17.76 -1.19 7.74
C ASN A 342 -17.75 -2.54 8.49
N ASP A 343 -17.79 -3.66 7.76
CA ASP A 343 -17.79 -4.99 8.34
C ASP A 343 -16.34 -5.45 8.60
N ASP A 344 -16.07 -5.87 9.83
CA ASP A 344 -14.80 -6.48 10.24
C ASP A 344 -15.04 -7.86 10.85
N THR A 345 -15.94 -8.65 10.25
CA THR A 345 -16.31 -9.99 10.71
C THR A 345 -15.08 -10.87 10.98
N PHE A 346 -14.02 -10.76 10.17
CA PHE A 346 -12.77 -11.53 10.31
C PHE A 346 -11.69 -10.84 11.15
N GLY A 347 -11.98 -9.69 11.78
CA GLY A 347 -11.05 -8.97 12.67
C GLY A 347 -9.77 -8.45 11.99
N ILE A 348 -9.82 -8.20 10.68
CA ILE A 348 -8.69 -7.74 9.86
C ILE A 348 -8.26 -6.34 10.28
N ASP A 349 -9.21 -5.40 10.36
CA ASP A 349 -8.91 -4.00 10.69
C ASP A 349 -8.56 -3.83 12.17
N ARG A 350 -9.26 -4.55 13.05
CA ARG A 350 -8.90 -4.62 14.47
C ARG A 350 -7.45 -5.06 14.67
N ARG A 351 -6.98 -6.06 13.92
CA ARG A 351 -5.59 -6.52 13.98
C ARG A 351 -4.61 -5.46 13.45
N LYS A 352 -4.96 -4.76 12.38
CA LYS A 352 -4.13 -3.69 11.81
C LYS A 352 -3.92 -2.53 12.78
N GLN A 353 -4.92 -2.17 13.58
CA GLN A 353 -4.82 -1.10 14.59
C GLN A 353 -3.92 -1.46 15.79
N GLN A 354 -3.83 -2.74 16.14
CA GLN A 354 -3.09 -3.21 17.33
C GLN A 354 -1.57 -3.38 17.09
N GLY A 355 -1.11 -3.33 15.83
CA GLY A 355 0.28 -3.62 15.46
C GLY A 355 1.20 -2.41 15.43
N TYR A 356 2.47 -2.60 15.88
CA TYR A 356 3.58 -1.70 15.55
C TYR A 356 4.10 -1.89 14.10
N SER A 357 3.76 -3.02 13.47
CA SER A 357 4.16 -3.39 12.10
C SER A 357 3.07 -3.06 11.07
N ARG A 358 3.47 -2.93 9.80
CA ARG A 358 2.57 -2.59 8.70
C ARG A 358 1.82 -3.85 8.22
N TYR A 359 0.56 -3.97 8.62
CA TYR A 359 -0.35 -5.05 8.21
C TYR A 359 -1.34 -4.61 7.11
N LEU A 360 -1.87 -5.58 6.36
CA LEU A 360 -3.00 -5.39 5.45
C LEU A 360 -4.28 -5.10 6.24
N GLY A 361 -5.10 -4.21 5.71
CA GLY A 361 -6.46 -3.94 6.21
C GLY A 361 -7.51 -4.34 5.19
N THR A 362 -8.78 -4.27 5.57
CA THR A 362 -9.93 -4.51 4.67
C THR A 362 -9.85 -3.62 3.43
N ARG A 363 -9.36 -2.40 3.59
CA ARG A 363 -9.15 -1.42 2.52
C ARG A 363 -8.09 -1.80 1.48
N ASP A 364 -7.26 -2.81 1.76
CA ASP A 364 -6.13 -3.22 0.92
C ASP A 364 -6.40 -4.53 0.16
N VAL A 365 -7.50 -5.21 0.48
CA VAL A 365 -7.86 -6.49 -0.10
C VAL A 365 -9.27 -6.48 -0.65
N LEU A 366 -9.48 -7.28 -1.68
CA LEU A 366 -10.80 -7.63 -2.19
C LEU A 366 -10.84 -9.13 -2.38
N GLY A 367 -11.94 -9.81 -2.11
CA GLY A 367 -11.97 -11.25 -2.26
C GLY A 367 -13.31 -11.87 -1.92
N LYS A 368 -13.33 -13.20 -2.00
CA LYS A 368 -14.49 -14.01 -1.65
C LYS A 368 -14.09 -15.27 -0.91
N ILE A 369 -15.06 -15.82 -0.20
CA ILE A 369 -15.04 -17.16 0.40
C ILE A 369 -16.33 -17.84 -0.05
N ASP A 370 -16.24 -18.98 -0.70
CA ASP A 370 -17.37 -19.85 -1.04
C ASP A 370 -17.39 -21.06 -0.12
N VAL A 371 -18.57 -21.38 0.39
CA VAL A 371 -18.86 -22.63 1.09
C VAL A 371 -20.22 -23.18 0.71
N TYR A 372 -20.36 -24.50 0.80
CA TYR A 372 -21.57 -25.24 0.55
C TYR A 372 -21.95 -26.05 1.78
N GLY A 373 -23.23 -26.01 2.18
CA GLY A 373 -23.70 -26.73 3.35
C GLY A 373 -25.08 -26.32 3.82
N GLY A 374 -25.67 -27.17 4.65
CA GLY A 374 -26.97 -26.94 5.29
C GLY A 374 -26.88 -26.04 6.52
N GLU A 375 -28.01 -25.90 7.22
CA GLU A 375 -28.13 -25.15 8.47
C GLU A 375 -27.41 -25.81 9.66
N ASP A 376 -27.03 -27.08 9.54
CA ASP A 376 -26.18 -27.80 10.50
C ASP A 376 -24.75 -27.25 10.51
N LYS A 377 -24.23 -26.88 9.33
CA LYS A 377 -22.90 -26.29 9.17
C LYS A 377 -22.93 -24.78 9.15
N PHE A 378 -23.64 -24.16 8.21
CA PHE A 378 -23.57 -22.70 7.99
C PHE A 378 -24.94 -22.07 8.23
N LYS A 379 -25.28 -21.89 9.50
CA LYS A 379 -26.57 -21.34 9.91
C LYS A 379 -26.60 -19.82 9.75
N GLU A 380 -27.54 -19.28 9.00
CA GLU A 380 -27.69 -17.83 8.87
C GLU A 380 -28.34 -17.24 10.14
N SER A 381 -27.94 -16.04 10.55
CA SER A 381 -28.59 -15.30 11.64
C SER A 381 -30.00 -14.86 11.22
N SER A 382 -30.94 -14.83 12.18
CA SER A 382 -32.29 -14.30 11.92
C SER A 382 -32.30 -12.78 11.90
N SER A 383 -31.42 -12.15 12.69
CA SER A 383 -31.08 -10.74 12.56
C SER A 383 -30.14 -10.58 11.37
N ARG A 384 -30.58 -9.84 10.35
CA ARG A 384 -29.86 -9.68 9.06
C ARG A 384 -28.57 -8.87 9.18
N ASP A 385 -28.32 -8.26 10.33
CA ASP A 385 -27.10 -7.49 10.63
C ASP A 385 -25.94 -8.34 11.18
N LYS A 386 -26.12 -9.67 11.33
CA LYS A 386 -25.14 -10.54 12.01
C LYS A 386 -24.49 -11.62 11.14
N GLY A 387 -24.89 -11.78 9.87
CA GLY A 387 -24.28 -12.78 8.98
C GLY A 387 -24.59 -14.23 9.39
N LEU A 388 -23.56 -15.06 9.59
CA LEU A 388 -23.70 -16.44 10.07
C LEU A 388 -23.68 -16.54 11.60
N ILE A 389 -24.40 -17.52 12.14
CA ILE A 389 -24.31 -17.91 13.55
C ILE A 389 -23.04 -18.75 13.72
N GLU A 390 -22.36 -18.55 14.86
CA GLU A 390 -21.17 -19.30 15.25
C GLU A 390 -21.48 -20.79 15.47
N THR A 391 -21.32 -21.57 14.40
CA THR A 391 -21.27 -23.04 14.44
C THR A 391 -19.81 -23.51 14.45
N ARG A 392 -19.59 -24.80 14.69
CA ARG A 392 -18.24 -25.37 14.60
C ARG A 392 -17.63 -25.24 13.20
N ALA A 393 -18.43 -25.47 12.15
CA ALA A 393 -18.01 -25.30 10.77
C ALA A 393 -17.68 -23.83 10.44
N TYR A 394 -18.41 -22.87 11.00
CA TYR A 394 -18.11 -21.44 10.86
C TYR A 394 -16.77 -21.06 11.52
N LEU A 395 -16.49 -21.58 12.72
CA LEU A 395 -15.22 -21.32 13.41
C LEU A 395 -14.03 -21.90 12.62
N GLU A 396 -14.17 -23.12 12.07
CA GLU A 396 -13.14 -23.71 11.21
C GLU A 396 -12.98 -22.92 9.89
N LEU A 397 -14.07 -22.38 9.33
CA LEU A 397 -14.02 -21.48 8.16
C LEU A 397 -13.20 -20.24 8.46
N GLU A 398 -13.48 -19.55 9.57
CA GLU A 398 -12.75 -18.35 9.99
C GLU A 398 -11.26 -18.66 10.20
N GLU A 399 -10.94 -19.76 10.86
CA GLU A 399 -9.56 -20.19 11.09
C GLU A 399 -8.83 -20.49 9.78
N CYS A 400 -9.43 -21.30 8.91
CA CYS A 400 -8.87 -21.65 7.59
C CYS A 400 -8.68 -20.41 6.71
N PHE A 401 -9.66 -19.49 6.69
CA PHE A 401 -9.52 -18.22 5.98
C PHE A 401 -8.34 -17.40 6.51
N LYS A 402 -8.22 -17.30 7.84
CA LYS A 402 -7.18 -16.50 8.47
C LYS A 402 -5.78 -17.07 8.25
N SER A 403 -5.56 -18.36 8.56
CA SER A 403 -4.23 -18.98 8.48
C SER A 403 -3.82 -19.35 7.06
N GLU A 404 -4.72 -19.96 6.30
CA GLU A 404 -4.40 -20.57 5.00
C GLU A 404 -4.69 -19.64 3.80
N CYS A 405 -5.31 -18.49 4.04
CA CYS A 405 -5.61 -17.53 2.97
C CYS A 405 -5.03 -16.13 3.27
N PHE A 406 -5.59 -15.44 4.25
CA PHE A 406 -5.31 -14.02 4.48
C PHE A 406 -3.88 -13.77 4.96
N LEU A 407 -3.42 -14.49 6.00
CA LEU A 407 -2.06 -14.33 6.54
C LEU A 407 -0.98 -14.78 5.54
N ARG A 408 -1.27 -15.76 4.67
CA ARG A 408 -0.34 -16.15 3.60
C ARG A 408 -0.13 -15.05 2.59
N LEU A 409 -1.24 -14.46 2.09
CA LEU A 409 -1.18 -13.33 1.18
C LEU A 409 -0.47 -12.14 1.83
N GLU A 410 -0.83 -11.81 3.07
CA GLU A 410 -0.17 -10.72 3.80
C GLU A 410 1.34 -10.96 3.95
N SER A 411 1.74 -12.16 4.36
CA SER A 411 3.15 -12.48 4.56
C SER A 411 3.96 -12.35 3.27
N TYR A 412 3.38 -12.72 2.12
CA TYR A 412 4.00 -12.49 0.81
C TYR A 412 4.11 -10.98 0.51
N ILE A 413 3.02 -10.23 0.63
CA ILE A 413 3.00 -8.80 0.30
C ILE A 413 3.94 -7.99 1.21
N THR A 414 3.89 -8.24 2.51
CA THR A 414 4.71 -7.50 3.49
C THR A 414 6.19 -7.92 3.44
N GLY A 415 6.46 -9.20 3.19
CA GLY A 415 7.81 -9.79 3.16
C GLY A 415 8.56 -9.59 1.84
N VAL A 416 7.85 -9.66 0.71
CA VAL A 416 8.41 -9.63 -0.64
C VAL A 416 8.10 -8.29 -1.31
N THR A 417 6.82 -7.96 -1.50
CA THR A 417 6.38 -6.84 -2.35
C THR A 417 6.68 -5.46 -1.74
N TRP A 418 6.35 -5.23 -0.47
CA TRP A 418 6.47 -3.90 0.17
C TRP A 418 7.89 -3.45 0.50
N LYS A 419 8.89 -4.34 0.40
CA LYS A 419 10.30 -3.98 0.59
C LYS A 419 10.83 -3.11 -0.57
N PHE A 420 10.13 -3.08 -1.70
CA PHE A 420 10.49 -2.28 -2.86
C PHE A 420 9.66 -0.99 -2.91
N LYS A 421 10.31 0.19 -2.76
CA LYS A 421 9.65 1.50 -2.69
C LYS A 421 8.82 1.86 -3.96
N PHE A 422 9.11 1.22 -5.09
CA PHE A 422 8.49 1.52 -6.40
C PHE A 422 7.31 0.61 -6.78
N ASP A 423 6.97 -0.43 -6.01
CA ASP A 423 5.95 -1.41 -6.42
C ASP A 423 4.51 -0.85 -6.44
N LYS A 424 4.24 0.23 -5.70
CA LYS A 424 2.88 0.79 -5.55
C LYS A 424 2.19 1.15 -6.86
N PHE A 425 2.95 1.33 -7.95
CA PHE A 425 2.46 1.78 -9.25
C PHE A 425 2.72 0.78 -10.40
N LEU A 426 3.36 -0.36 -10.14
CA LEU A 426 3.66 -1.34 -11.19
C LEU A 426 2.44 -2.19 -11.52
N GLU A 427 2.22 -2.45 -12.81
CA GLU A 427 1.18 -3.35 -13.33
C GLU A 427 1.74 -4.71 -13.76
N ASP A 428 3.07 -4.86 -13.77
CA ASP A 428 3.77 -6.08 -14.20
C ASP A 428 4.71 -6.64 -13.10
N PRO A 429 5.13 -7.91 -13.21
CA PRO A 429 6.00 -8.57 -12.24
C PRO A 429 7.50 -8.30 -12.46
N SER A 430 7.91 -7.28 -13.25
CA SER A 430 9.34 -7.05 -13.60
C SER A 430 10.26 -6.87 -12.38
N PHE A 431 9.74 -6.35 -11.27
CA PHE A 431 10.51 -6.20 -10.02
C PHE A 431 11.01 -7.54 -9.46
N LEU A 432 10.31 -8.65 -9.73
CA LEU A 432 10.68 -10.01 -9.31
C LEU A 432 11.94 -10.53 -10.02
N ASN A 433 12.43 -9.83 -11.05
CA ASN A 433 13.71 -10.17 -11.70
C ASN A 433 14.92 -9.67 -10.92
N SER A 434 14.74 -8.75 -9.95
CA SER A 434 15.83 -8.32 -9.09
C SER A 434 16.26 -9.43 -8.13
N ASP A 435 17.56 -9.55 -7.92
CA ASP A 435 18.14 -10.56 -7.05
C ASP A 435 17.66 -10.42 -5.58
N ASP A 436 17.39 -9.19 -5.13
CA ASP A 436 16.75 -8.94 -3.84
C ASP A 436 15.34 -9.52 -3.76
N ALA A 437 14.52 -9.34 -4.80
CA ALA A 437 13.15 -9.84 -4.83
C ALA A 437 13.12 -11.38 -4.89
N LYS A 438 13.99 -11.98 -5.70
CA LYS A 438 14.20 -13.44 -5.74
C LYS A 438 14.59 -13.97 -4.38
N SER A 439 15.53 -13.31 -3.69
CA SER A 439 15.96 -13.69 -2.34
C SER A 439 14.81 -13.70 -1.34
N GLN A 440 13.96 -12.66 -1.34
CA GLN A 440 12.80 -12.61 -0.45
C GLN A 440 11.76 -13.69 -0.81
N ALA A 441 11.49 -13.92 -2.09
CA ALA A 441 10.55 -14.95 -2.55
C ALA A 441 11.01 -16.38 -2.17
N ILE A 442 12.30 -16.67 -2.34
CA ILE A 442 12.93 -17.95 -1.92
C ILE A 442 12.76 -18.14 -0.41
N ASN A 443 13.13 -17.13 0.39
CA ASN A 443 13.03 -17.21 1.84
C ASN A 443 11.58 -17.35 2.33
N TYR A 444 10.63 -16.70 1.66
CA TYR A 444 9.21 -16.82 1.96
C TYR A 444 8.70 -18.24 1.69
N LEU A 445 8.97 -18.81 0.50
CA LEU A 445 8.51 -20.17 0.18
C LEU A 445 9.18 -21.22 1.05
N ALA A 446 10.47 -21.06 1.38
CA ALA A 446 11.18 -21.94 2.31
C ALA A 446 10.56 -21.89 3.72
N GLY A 447 10.12 -20.71 4.17
CA GLY A 447 9.38 -20.55 5.42
C GLY A 447 8.04 -21.30 5.42
N LEU A 448 7.24 -21.13 4.36
CA LEU A 448 5.95 -21.82 4.20
C LEU A 448 6.09 -23.35 4.15
N THR A 449 7.13 -23.80 3.46
CA THR A 449 7.36 -25.23 3.24
C THR A 449 8.27 -25.83 4.29
N SER A 450 8.58 -25.13 5.39
CA SER A 450 9.44 -25.66 6.45
C SER A 450 8.82 -26.91 7.12
N ASP A 451 7.49 -26.94 7.26
CA ASP A 451 6.74 -28.10 7.72
C ASP A 451 6.85 -29.27 6.71
N SER A 452 7.14 -30.47 7.21
CA SER A 452 7.19 -31.71 6.43
C SER A 452 5.86 -32.08 5.78
N ASN A 453 4.74 -31.55 6.29
CA ASN A 453 3.41 -31.84 5.78
C ASN A 453 3.04 -31.02 4.54
N VAL A 454 3.81 -29.98 4.20
CA VAL A 454 3.55 -29.12 3.05
C VAL A 454 4.30 -29.64 1.83
N LYS A 455 3.56 -29.94 0.76
CA LYS A 455 4.07 -30.39 -0.54
C LYS A 455 4.01 -29.25 -1.54
N ILE A 456 5.07 -29.06 -2.31
CA ILE A 456 5.10 -28.10 -3.42
C ILE A 456 4.60 -28.83 -4.68
N LEU A 457 3.53 -28.31 -5.28
CA LEU A 457 2.96 -28.82 -6.52
C LEU A 457 3.53 -28.12 -7.75
N ASP A 458 3.74 -26.80 -7.67
CA ASP A 458 4.31 -26.00 -8.76
C ASP A 458 4.96 -24.70 -8.21
N TYR A 459 5.89 -24.10 -8.95
CA TYR A 459 6.59 -22.86 -8.57
C TYR A 459 7.26 -22.16 -9.77
N ALA A 460 7.52 -20.85 -9.61
CA ALA A 460 8.15 -20.01 -10.64
C ALA A 460 9.64 -20.32 -10.87
N LYS A 461 9.97 -21.30 -11.72
CA LYS A 461 11.36 -21.74 -11.94
C LYS A 461 12.37 -20.63 -12.27
N ASP A 462 11.93 -19.53 -12.88
CA ASP A 462 12.77 -18.39 -13.24
C ASP A 462 13.01 -17.39 -12.07
N ILE A 463 12.18 -17.43 -11.03
CA ILE A 463 12.37 -16.69 -9.77
C ILE A 463 13.24 -17.52 -8.82
N PHE A 464 12.99 -18.82 -8.74
CA PHE A 464 13.68 -19.74 -7.85
C PHE A 464 14.97 -20.27 -8.51
N THR A 465 15.85 -19.35 -8.87
CA THR A 465 17.17 -19.63 -9.45
C THR A 465 18.29 -19.21 -8.50
N ILE A 466 19.52 -19.63 -8.80
CA ILE A 466 20.71 -19.11 -8.12
C ILE A 466 20.79 -17.60 -8.35
N ILE A 467 21.15 -16.89 -7.30
CA ILE A 467 21.33 -15.44 -7.28
C ILE A 467 22.80 -15.16 -7.57
N GLU A 468 23.08 -14.27 -8.53
CA GLU A 468 24.44 -14.01 -9.01
C GLU A 468 25.12 -12.86 -8.26
N ASN A 469 24.36 -11.86 -7.80
CA ASN A 469 24.93 -10.69 -7.12
C ASN A 469 25.15 -10.91 -5.61
N LYS A 470 26.13 -10.19 -5.05
CA LYS A 470 26.39 -10.17 -3.60
C LYS A 470 25.23 -9.47 -2.87
N ILE A 471 24.42 -10.25 -2.15
CA ILE A 471 23.32 -9.76 -1.31
C ILE A 471 23.56 -10.17 0.13
N ASP A 472 23.19 -9.30 1.07
CA ASP A 472 23.20 -9.60 2.49
C ASP A 472 22.30 -10.82 2.79
N GLY A 473 22.90 -11.85 3.39
CA GLY A 473 22.21 -13.11 3.71
C GLY A 473 22.12 -14.12 2.55
N ALA A 474 22.87 -13.93 1.46
CA ALA A 474 22.88 -14.85 0.32
C ALA A 474 23.19 -16.31 0.69
N GLU A 475 24.04 -16.57 1.70
CA GLU A 475 24.30 -17.94 2.21
C GLU A 475 22.99 -18.64 2.61
N LYS A 476 22.20 -17.99 3.47
CA LYS A 476 20.93 -18.54 3.97
C LYS A 476 19.91 -18.71 2.84
N THR A 477 19.86 -17.78 1.90
CA THR A 477 18.97 -17.88 0.74
C THR A 477 19.34 -19.07 -0.15
N LEU A 478 20.63 -19.31 -0.39
CA LEU A 478 21.10 -20.44 -1.19
C LEU A 478 20.91 -21.79 -0.49
N GLU A 479 21.04 -21.84 0.84
CA GLU A 479 20.67 -23.01 1.65
C GLU A 479 19.16 -23.31 1.53
N ASN A 480 18.32 -22.29 1.69
CA ASN A 480 16.88 -22.40 1.52
C ASN A 480 16.48 -22.85 0.10
N LEU A 481 17.16 -22.34 -0.94
CA LEU A 481 16.95 -22.77 -2.32
C LEU A 481 17.35 -24.25 -2.51
N SER A 482 18.47 -24.68 -1.91
CA SER A 482 18.91 -26.08 -1.94
C SER A 482 17.87 -27.01 -1.32
N ASP A 483 17.30 -26.62 -0.18
CA ASP A 483 16.29 -27.41 0.54
C ASP A 483 14.96 -27.45 -0.21
N LEU A 484 14.53 -26.33 -0.80
CA LEU A 484 13.37 -26.27 -1.68
C LEU A 484 13.55 -27.18 -2.90
N ALA A 485 14.67 -27.07 -3.61
CA ALA A 485 14.96 -27.88 -4.79
C ALA A 485 14.92 -29.38 -4.46
N LYS A 486 15.48 -29.77 -3.31
CA LYS A 486 15.43 -31.15 -2.83
C LYS A 486 13.99 -31.63 -2.56
N LYS A 487 13.10 -30.78 -2.04
CA LYS A 487 11.69 -31.12 -1.79
C LYS A 487 10.89 -31.32 -3.07
N VAL A 488 11.24 -30.61 -4.14
CA VAL A 488 10.56 -30.75 -5.45
C VAL A 488 11.20 -31.84 -6.33
N GLY A 489 12.30 -32.46 -5.87
CA GLY A 489 13.02 -33.49 -6.62
C GLY A 489 13.93 -32.95 -7.72
N ASP A 490 14.31 -31.67 -7.65
CA ASP A 490 15.30 -31.07 -8.53
C ASP A 490 16.71 -31.20 -7.91
N ASP A 491 17.28 -32.40 -8.06
CA ASP A 491 18.60 -32.74 -7.50
C ASP A 491 19.72 -31.88 -8.11
N GLU A 492 19.57 -31.45 -9.37
CA GLU A 492 20.55 -30.62 -10.07
C GLU A 492 20.59 -29.21 -9.49
N LEU A 493 19.44 -28.55 -9.35
CA LEU A 493 19.35 -27.23 -8.73
C LEU A 493 19.78 -27.28 -7.26
N SER A 494 19.41 -28.34 -6.53
CA SER A 494 19.82 -28.53 -5.14
C SER A 494 21.35 -28.59 -5.00
N LEU A 495 22.01 -29.39 -5.86
CA LEU A 495 23.46 -29.53 -5.85
C LEU A 495 24.16 -28.21 -6.22
N ARG A 496 23.67 -27.52 -7.26
CA ARG A 496 24.22 -26.23 -7.70
C ARG A 496 24.06 -25.15 -6.63
N ALA A 497 22.88 -25.05 -6.00
CA ALA A 497 22.62 -24.08 -4.92
C ALA A 497 23.50 -24.35 -3.70
N ARG A 498 23.68 -25.62 -3.31
CA ARG A 498 24.59 -26.01 -2.22
C ARG A 498 26.06 -25.69 -2.53
N SER A 499 26.48 -25.92 -3.77
CA SER A 499 27.83 -25.57 -4.23
C SER A 499 28.05 -24.05 -4.18
N ALA A 500 27.07 -23.27 -4.64
CA ALA A 500 27.11 -21.81 -4.60
C ALA A 500 27.16 -21.29 -3.15
N ALA A 501 26.36 -21.86 -2.24
CA ALA A 501 26.39 -21.51 -0.82
C ALA A 501 27.78 -21.74 -0.20
N LYS A 502 28.39 -22.90 -0.51
CA LYS A 502 29.75 -23.22 -0.07
C LYS A 502 30.79 -22.24 -0.63
N GLN A 503 30.73 -21.94 -1.93
CA GLN A 503 31.62 -20.96 -2.57
C GLN A 503 31.48 -19.57 -1.95
N TYR A 504 30.25 -19.14 -1.64
CA TYR A 504 30.00 -17.86 -0.98
C TYR A 504 30.60 -17.81 0.42
N LYS A 505 30.46 -18.90 1.20
CA LYS A 505 31.05 -19.03 2.53
C LYS A 505 32.59 -19.04 2.49
N ASP A 506 33.17 -19.78 1.54
CA ASP A 506 34.61 -19.85 1.35
C ASP A 506 35.18 -18.49 0.89
N MET A 507 34.45 -17.77 0.03
CA MET A 507 34.78 -16.39 -0.37
C MET A 507 34.77 -15.43 0.83
N LEU A 508 33.72 -15.46 1.67
CA LEU A 508 33.64 -14.63 2.88
C LEU A 508 34.78 -14.93 3.86
N ARG A 509 35.16 -16.21 4.01
CA ARG A 509 36.33 -16.61 4.82
C ARG A 509 37.63 -16.09 4.23
N ALA A 510 37.84 -16.25 2.92
CA ALA A 510 39.03 -15.77 2.23
C ALA A 510 39.15 -14.23 2.32
N GLU A 511 38.04 -13.50 2.21
CA GLU A 511 38.00 -12.04 2.38
C GLU A 511 38.39 -11.64 3.81
N ALA A 512 37.83 -12.31 4.83
CA ALA A 512 38.20 -12.07 6.23
C ALA A 512 39.66 -12.45 6.54
N GLU A 513 40.16 -13.55 5.98
CA GLU A 513 41.56 -13.97 6.11
C GLU A 513 42.52 -13.00 5.40
N ALA A 514 42.16 -12.48 4.23
CA ALA A 514 42.94 -11.47 3.52
C ALA A 514 43.02 -10.16 4.30
N VAL A 515 41.91 -9.72 4.89
CA VAL A 515 41.89 -8.55 5.80
C VAL A 515 42.78 -8.81 7.01
N ALA A 516 42.66 -9.96 7.67
CA ALA A 516 43.48 -10.30 8.82
C ALA A 516 44.97 -10.48 8.48
N TYR A 517 45.29 -11.01 7.29
CA TYR A 517 46.65 -11.10 6.77
C TYR A 517 47.23 -9.72 6.50
N ALA A 518 46.48 -8.84 5.82
CA ALA A 518 46.88 -7.45 5.57
C ALA A 518 47.13 -6.70 6.89
N GLU A 519 46.28 -6.90 7.91
CA GLU A 519 46.50 -6.35 9.24
C GLU A 519 47.76 -6.91 9.93
N ARG A 520 48.05 -8.20 9.78
CA ARG A 520 49.26 -8.85 10.33
C ARG A 520 50.52 -8.39 9.60
N GLU A 521 50.48 -8.26 8.28
CA GLU A 521 51.58 -7.76 7.46
C GLU A 521 51.88 -6.30 7.79
N GLN A 522 50.84 -5.46 7.91
CA GLN A 522 50.95 -4.08 8.38
C GLN A 522 51.64 -4.04 9.75
N LYS A 523 51.21 -4.88 10.71
CA LYS A 523 51.84 -4.99 12.04
C LYS A 523 53.30 -5.46 11.98
N ALA A 524 53.63 -6.42 11.13
CA ALA A 524 54.98 -6.96 10.98
C ALA A 524 55.94 -5.97 10.31
N ARG A 525 55.46 -5.23 9.29
CA ARG A 525 56.20 -4.16 8.64
C ARG A 525 56.51 -3.02 9.61
N ILE A 526 55.54 -2.64 10.44
CA ILE A 526 55.72 -1.66 11.53
C ILE A 526 56.76 -2.17 12.56
N ALA A 527 56.79 -3.46 12.89
CA ALA A 527 57.78 -4.03 13.81
C ALA A 527 59.20 -4.10 13.23
N ALA A 528 59.34 -4.37 11.92
CA ALA A 528 60.63 -4.40 11.23
C ALA A 528 61.23 -2.98 11.06
N GLU A 529 60.39 -1.99 10.70
CA GLU A 529 60.79 -0.58 10.65
C GLU A 529 61.20 -0.08 12.07
N SER A 530 60.52 -0.55 13.12
CA SER A 530 60.89 -0.27 14.53
C SER A 530 62.28 -0.79 14.93
N ALA A 531 62.71 -1.96 14.45
CA ALA A 531 64.02 -2.53 14.79
C ALA A 531 65.19 -1.82 14.08
N ALA A 532 64.98 -1.35 12.85
CA ALA A 532 65.97 -0.59 12.09
C ALA A 532 66.21 0.82 12.67
N VAL A 533 65.16 1.45 13.22
CA VAL A 533 65.24 2.76 13.87
C VAL A 533 65.97 2.70 15.21
N ASN A 534 65.89 1.58 15.95
CA ASN A 534 66.52 1.41 17.27
C ASN A 534 68.07 1.47 17.29
N ALA A 535 68.75 1.18 16.17
CA ALA A 535 70.22 1.22 16.11
C ALA A 535 70.80 2.64 15.88
N MET A 536 70.05 3.50 15.19
CA MET A 536 70.40 4.93 15.00
C MET A 536 69.88 5.82 16.14
N SER A 537 69.08 5.23 17.04
CA SER A 537 68.29 5.88 18.08
C SER A 537 69.00 6.03 19.42
N THR A 538 70.15 5.41 19.67
CA THR A 538 70.64 5.22 21.06
C THR A 538 71.23 6.47 21.71
N LEU A 539 71.57 7.53 20.95
CA LEU A 539 72.23 8.73 21.50
C LEU A 539 71.30 9.94 21.66
N GLU A 540 70.31 10.09 20.78
CA GLU A 540 69.49 11.31 20.68
C GLU A 540 68.10 11.15 21.34
N ILE A 541 67.62 9.91 21.50
CA ILE A 541 66.25 9.60 21.95
C ILE A 541 66.10 9.62 23.48
N GLU A 542 67.18 9.50 24.25
CA GLU A 542 67.08 9.50 25.72
C GLU A 542 66.59 10.85 26.30
N LYS A 543 66.85 11.96 25.59
CA LYS A 543 66.40 13.30 26.00
C LYS A 543 65.00 13.69 25.54
N GLN A 544 64.50 13.13 24.43
CA GLN A 544 63.21 13.52 23.85
C GLN A 544 62.06 12.54 24.17
N LYS A 545 62.38 11.30 24.57
CA LYS A 545 61.39 10.22 24.79
C LYS A 545 60.50 10.41 26.03
N ASN A 546 60.95 11.12 27.05
CA ASN A 546 60.13 11.38 28.26
C ASN A 546 58.99 12.39 28.02
N LEU A 547 58.99 13.15 26.93
CA LEU A 547 57.96 14.16 26.64
C LEU A 547 56.88 13.68 25.64
N PHE A 548 57.14 12.57 24.94
CA PHE A 548 56.35 12.16 23.75
C PHE A 548 55.30 11.06 24.03
N LEU A 549 55.43 10.27 25.10
CA LEU A 549 54.62 9.07 25.32
C LEU A 549 53.22 9.28 25.92
N THR A 550 52.78 10.53 26.10
CA THR A 550 51.46 10.84 26.67
C THR A 550 50.38 11.18 25.62
N SER A 551 50.69 11.24 24.32
CA SER A 551 49.78 11.87 23.33
C SER A 551 49.01 10.93 22.38
N LEU A 552 49.25 9.61 22.37
CA LEU A 552 48.68 8.69 21.37
C LEU A 552 47.95 7.48 21.96
N SER A 553 46.72 7.66 22.46
CA SER A 553 45.71 6.57 22.46
C SER A 553 44.26 7.10 22.46
N SER A 554 43.42 6.47 21.62
CA SER A 554 41.93 6.50 21.55
C SER A 554 41.24 7.88 21.46
N LYS A 555 40.85 8.33 20.24
CA LYS A 555 39.80 9.37 20.01
C LYS A 555 39.42 9.72 18.55
N GLY A 556 39.75 8.88 17.56
CA GLY A 556 39.37 9.12 16.15
C GLY A 556 37.87 8.93 15.87
N GLU A 557 37.24 7.96 16.54
CA GLU A 557 35.84 7.58 16.34
C GLU A 557 34.86 8.62 16.91
N GLU A 558 35.15 9.19 18.09
CA GLU A 558 34.36 10.26 18.71
C GLU A 558 34.36 11.54 17.86
N THR A 559 35.51 11.86 17.24
CA THR A 559 35.62 13.01 16.32
C THR A 559 34.78 12.81 15.06
N LEU A 560 34.84 11.62 14.45
CA LEU A 560 34.03 11.28 13.28
C LEU A 560 32.53 11.31 13.63
N GLN A 561 32.16 10.76 14.78
CA GLN A 561 30.79 10.81 15.30
C GLN A 561 30.30 12.24 15.53
N ASN A 562 31.13 13.12 16.10
CA ASN A 562 30.79 14.53 16.28
C ASN A 562 30.55 15.25 14.94
N LEU A 563 31.37 14.97 13.91
CA LEU A 563 31.18 15.56 12.58
C LEU A 563 29.93 15.03 11.88
N HIS A 564 29.67 13.72 11.97
CA HIS A 564 28.41 13.14 11.51
C HIS A 564 27.21 13.77 12.22
N HIS A 565 27.30 13.97 13.54
CA HIS A 565 26.26 14.62 14.32
C HIS A 565 26.02 16.08 13.87
N GLN A 566 27.07 16.85 13.56
CA GLN A 566 26.93 18.19 13.00
C GLN A 566 26.29 18.19 11.60
N ILE A 567 26.66 17.25 10.73
CA ILE A 567 26.03 17.09 9.41
C ILE A 567 24.53 16.77 9.57
N ILE A 568 24.17 15.90 10.52
CA ILE A 568 22.78 15.58 10.84
C ILE A 568 22.03 16.83 11.32
N ILE A 569 22.59 17.60 12.26
CA ILE A 569 21.99 18.85 12.77
C ILE A 569 21.77 19.86 11.64
N TYR A 570 22.79 20.12 10.83
CA TYR A 570 22.68 21.07 9.71
C TYR A 570 21.67 20.59 8.67
N SER A 571 21.65 19.30 8.36
CA SER A 571 20.67 18.72 7.42
C SER A 571 19.26 18.84 7.96
N ALA A 572 19.04 18.55 9.25
CA ALA A 572 17.75 18.74 9.91
C ALA A 572 17.29 20.20 9.88
N ASN A 573 18.17 21.16 10.16
CA ASN A 573 17.85 22.58 10.08
C ASN A 573 17.47 23.02 8.65
N ALA A 574 18.17 22.54 7.62
CA ALA A 574 17.80 22.82 6.23
C ALA A 574 16.44 22.21 5.86
N ILE A 575 16.15 20.99 6.32
CA ILE A 575 14.85 20.33 6.13
C ILE A 575 13.74 21.12 6.80
N ILE A 576 13.91 21.53 8.07
CA ILE A 576 12.92 22.31 8.82
C ILE A 576 12.64 23.64 8.12
N LEU A 577 13.68 24.41 7.77
CA LEU A 577 13.52 25.68 7.03
C LEU A 577 12.76 25.50 5.72
N THR A 578 12.95 24.36 5.04
CA THR A 578 12.26 24.05 3.77
C THR A 578 10.81 23.64 3.99
N GLN A 579 10.57 22.77 4.98
CA GLN A 579 9.24 22.29 5.33
C GLN A 579 8.34 23.42 5.85
N ASP A 580 8.87 24.32 6.68
CA ASP A 580 8.14 25.47 7.21
C ASP A 580 7.66 26.38 6.07
N LYS A 581 8.52 26.67 5.09
CA LYS A 581 8.12 27.49 3.93
C LYS A 581 7.18 26.76 2.96
N ILE A 582 7.34 25.46 2.75
CA ILE A 582 6.36 24.66 1.98
C ILE A 582 4.99 24.66 2.67
N LYS A 583 4.95 24.56 4.01
CA LYS A 583 3.71 24.60 4.78
C LYS A 583 3.02 25.96 4.69
N GLU A 584 3.78 27.05 4.76
CA GLU A 584 3.24 28.40 4.56
C GLU A 584 2.66 28.60 3.15
N LEU A 585 3.35 28.12 2.11
CA LEU A 585 2.87 28.17 0.73
C LEU A 585 1.60 27.34 0.53
N ASN A 586 1.54 26.11 1.05
CA ASN A 586 0.37 25.24 0.94
C ASN A 586 -0.84 25.76 1.72
N ALA A 587 -0.61 26.56 2.77
CA ALA A 587 -1.66 27.26 3.52
C ALA A 587 -2.18 28.52 2.80
N GLY A 588 -1.67 28.83 1.60
CA GLY A 588 -2.10 29.97 0.79
C GLY A 588 -1.55 31.32 1.27
N HIS A 589 -0.55 31.33 2.16
CA HIS A 589 0.07 32.57 2.61
C HIS A 589 0.94 33.18 1.49
N GLN A 590 0.81 34.49 1.27
CA GLN A 590 1.75 35.23 0.44
C GLN A 590 3.04 35.46 1.24
N ILE A 591 4.14 34.84 0.80
CA ILE A 591 5.46 35.04 1.39
C ILE A 591 6.10 36.26 0.76
N ASP A 592 6.55 37.18 1.59
CA ASP A 592 7.27 38.35 1.13
C ASP A 592 8.60 37.96 0.45
N ARG A 593 8.97 38.72 -0.58
CA ARG A 593 10.17 38.44 -1.37
C ARG A 593 11.43 38.51 -0.51
N ASP A 594 11.50 39.44 0.44
CA ASP A 594 12.69 39.60 1.30
C ASP A 594 12.76 38.48 2.33
N GLU A 595 11.61 38.00 2.82
CA GLU A 595 11.53 36.83 3.69
C GLU A 595 11.97 35.54 2.99
N LEU A 596 11.52 35.34 1.75
CA LEU A 596 11.93 34.20 0.93
C LEU A 596 13.43 34.25 0.63
N HIS A 597 13.95 35.42 0.30
CA HIS A 597 15.39 35.63 0.08
C HIS A 597 16.20 35.33 1.35
N LEU A 598 15.78 35.81 2.52
CA LEU A 598 16.45 35.54 3.79
C LEU A 598 16.43 34.03 4.12
N THR A 599 15.35 33.34 3.76
CA THR A 599 15.23 31.89 3.98
C THR A 599 16.20 31.10 3.10
N PHE A 600 16.28 31.41 1.80
CA PHE A 600 17.24 30.77 0.90
C PHE A 600 18.69 31.08 1.26
N GLU A 601 18.97 32.28 1.77
CA GLU A 601 20.29 32.64 2.28
C GLU A 601 20.71 31.76 3.48
N LYS A 602 19.80 31.58 4.45
CA LYS A 602 20.02 30.68 5.59
C LYS A 602 20.27 29.24 5.12
N MET A 603 19.45 28.74 4.18
CA MET A 603 19.64 27.40 3.61
C MET A 603 20.99 27.25 2.92
N LEU A 604 21.39 28.23 2.11
CA LEU A 604 22.67 28.20 1.41
C LEU A 604 23.85 28.18 2.39
N LEU A 605 23.79 28.96 3.47
CA LEU A 605 24.79 28.94 4.54
C LEU A 605 24.86 27.57 5.23
N THR A 606 23.71 26.95 5.51
CA THR A 606 23.63 25.61 6.09
C THR A 606 24.25 24.54 5.17
N LEU A 607 23.96 24.58 3.87
CA LEU A 607 24.56 23.66 2.89
C LEU A 607 26.08 23.82 2.79
N LYS A 608 26.59 25.07 2.85
CA LYS A 608 28.04 25.33 2.90
C LYS A 608 28.69 24.73 4.14
N ARG A 609 28.04 24.79 5.31
CA ARG A 609 28.53 24.15 6.54
C ARG A 609 28.57 22.63 6.43
N ILE A 610 27.57 22.00 5.80
CA ILE A 610 27.56 20.55 5.54
C ILE A 610 28.72 20.17 4.64
N SER A 611 28.94 20.90 3.55
CA SER A 611 30.05 20.65 2.63
C SER A 611 31.40 20.77 3.32
N ALA A 612 31.60 21.81 4.13
CA ALA A 612 32.82 22.01 4.91
C ALA A 612 33.04 20.89 5.93
N ALA A 613 32.00 20.50 6.69
CA ALA A 613 32.08 19.41 7.66
C ALA A 613 32.36 18.05 6.99
N SER A 614 31.81 17.79 5.80
CA SER A 614 32.04 16.56 5.03
C SER A 614 33.47 16.47 4.48
N ARG A 615 33.99 17.57 3.93
CA ARG A 615 35.41 17.68 3.51
C ARG A 615 36.38 17.55 4.69
N PHE A 616 35.96 17.98 5.87
CA PHE A 616 36.74 17.85 7.09
C PHE A 616 36.74 16.41 7.63
N ALA A 617 35.58 15.73 7.62
CA ALA A 617 35.40 14.35 8.12
C ALA A 617 36.20 13.30 7.34
N THR A 618 36.46 13.54 6.06
CA THR A 618 37.28 12.69 5.19
C THR A 618 38.80 12.83 5.46
N SER A 619 39.21 13.69 6.41
CA SER A 619 40.62 13.96 6.72
C SER A 619 40.96 13.67 8.19
N ALA A 620 41.35 12.43 8.48
CA ALA A 620 41.64 11.93 9.82
C ALA A 620 42.85 12.65 10.47
N ASN A 621 42.61 13.47 11.51
CA ASN A 621 43.51 13.71 12.67
C ASN A 621 43.22 14.98 13.49
N PHE A 622 42.11 15.70 13.28
CA PHE A 622 41.82 16.89 14.10
C PHE A 622 40.92 16.59 15.28
N LYS A 623 41.33 16.94 16.49
CA LYS A 623 40.47 16.89 17.69
C LYS A 623 39.43 18.01 17.62
N MET A 624 38.15 17.67 17.52
CA MET A 624 37.03 18.58 17.79
C MET A 624 36.26 18.09 19.01
N GLU A 625 36.60 18.65 20.17
CA GLU A 625 35.80 18.49 21.39
C GLU A 625 34.77 19.64 21.55
N SER A 626 34.86 20.71 20.75
CA SER A 626 33.91 21.84 20.77
C SER A 626 33.76 22.53 19.40
N ASN A 627 32.69 23.33 19.21
CA ASN A 627 32.44 24.12 17.99
C ASN A 627 33.55 25.15 17.66
N THR A 628 34.46 25.40 18.59
CA THR A 628 35.61 26.30 18.44
C THR A 628 36.89 25.63 18.90
N ILE A 629 38.00 25.88 18.22
CA ILE A 629 39.34 25.42 18.63
C ILE A 629 40.22 26.62 18.94
N THR A 630 41.21 26.43 19.81
CA THR A 630 42.27 27.42 20.03
C THR A 630 43.54 26.88 19.43
N GLU A 631 43.83 27.28 18.19
CA GLU A 631 44.95 26.75 17.41
C GLU A 631 45.61 27.86 16.59
N ASP A 632 46.77 27.55 16.01
CA ASP A 632 47.47 28.46 15.10
C ASP A 632 46.71 28.63 13.78
N VAL A 633 46.23 29.84 13.53
CA VAL A 633 45.42 30.15 12.34
C VAL A 633 46.25 30.01 11.05
N GLY A 634 47.51 30.41 11.05
CA GLY A 634 48.38 30.31 9.87
C GLY A 634 48.66 28.85 9.50
N LEU A 635 48.99 28.04 10.52
CA LEU A 635 49.17 26.60 10.37
C LEU A 635 47.89 25.92 9.88
N TYR A 636 46.73 26.34 10.38
CA TYR A 636 45.43 25.82 9.93
C TYR A 636 45.17 26.14 8.45
N ILE A 637 45.36 27.40 8.03
CA ILE A 637 45.18 27.82 6.62
C ILE A 637 46.10 27.02 5.72
N GLU A 638 47.37 26.87 6.09
CA GLU A 638 48.35 26.10 5.32
C GLU A 638 47.91 24.62 5.16
N GLN A 639 47.48 23.98 6.25
CA GLN A 639 47.04 22.59 6.24
C GLN A 639 45.74 22.39 5.46
N TYR A 640 44.78 23.31 5.60
CA TYR A 640 43.50 23.22 4.90
C TYR A 640 43.66 23.50 3.40
N SER A 641 44.39 24.56 3.01
CA SER A 641 44.63 24.91 1.61
C SER A 641 45.38 23.82 0.84
N LYS A 642 46.39 23.18 1.44
CA LYS A 642 47.08 22.01 0.85
C LYS A 642 46.12 20.84 0.59
N ARG A 643 45.08 20.68 1.41
CA ARG A 643 44.07 19.61 1.26
C ARG A 643 42.99 19.94 0.24
N VAL A 644 42.53 21.19 0.21
CA VAL A 644 41.61 21.67 -0.84
C VAL A 644 42.23 21.50 -2.23
N HIS A 645 43.55 21.71 -2.35
CA HIS A 645 44.30 21.46 -3.58
C HIS A 645 44.27 19.99 -4.04
N LEU A 646 44.28 19.02 -3.10
CA LEU A 646 44.28 17.57 -3.41
C LEU A 646 42.91 17.04 -3.88
N ILE A 647 41.80 17.67 -3.50
CA ILE A 647 40.44 17.21 -3.83
C ILE A 647 39.91 17.86 -5.11
N ASN A 648 40.37 19.06 -5.45
CA ASN A 648 39.98 19.80 -6.65
C ASN A 648 40.95 19.52 -7.82
N GLU A 649 41.09 18.27 -8.25
CA GLU A 649 42.10 17.76 -9.20
C GLU A 649 42.24 18.48 -10.57
N SER A 650 41.57 19.60 -10.86
CA SER A 650 41.76 20.30 -12.14
C SER A 650 41.37 21.79 -12.24
N LEU A 651 41.23 22.59 -11.16
CA LEU A 651 40.60 23.93 -11.30
C LEU A 651 41.45 25.17 -10.91
N ILE A 652 42.34 25.14 -9.91
CA ILE A 652 43.24 26.30 -9.59
C ILE A 652 44.42 25.88 -8.71
N ASN A 653 45.62 26.43 -8.94
CA ASN A 653 46.80 26.24 -8.10
C ASN A 653 46.71 27.09 -6.81
N ILE A 654 46.99 26.50 -5.65
CA ILE A 654 46.90 27.18 -4.35
C ILE A 654 48.29 27.24 -3.70
N GLU A 655 48.86 28.43 -3.58
CA GLU A 655 50.14 28.66 -2.93
C GLU A 655 49.92 29.26 -1.53
N VAL A 656 50.60 28.74 -0.51
CA VAL A 656 50.56 29.30 0.86
C VAL A 656 51.98 29.56 1.36
N LEU A 657 52.25 30.83 1.70
CA LEU A 657 53.45 31.25 2.42
C LEU A 657 53.05 31.65 3.85
N ASN A 658 53.45 30.82 4.82
CA ASN A 658 53.10 31.03 6.23
C ASN A 658 54.32 31.51 7.04
N GLU A 659 54.40 32.83 7.24
CA GLU A 659 55.39 33.49 8.11
C GLU A 659 54.77 33.89 9.46
N GLY A 660 53.48 33.57 9.67
CA GLY A 660 52.68 33.95 10.83
C GLY A 660 52.68 32.94 11.99
N VAL A 661 53.62 31.98 11.99
CA VAL A 661 53.68 30.88 12.96
C VAL A 661 53.69 31.38 14.42
N GLY A 662 52.94 30.71 15.29
CA GLY A 662 52.74 31.06 16.69
C GLY A 662 51.58 32.06 16.93
N PHE A 663 50.61 32.15 16.03
CA PHE A 663 49.39 32.95 16.21
C PHE A 663 48.20 32.06 16.61
N ALA A 664 48.22 31.57 17.85
CA ALA A 664 47.11 30.79 18.41
C ALA A 664 45.94 31.70 18.85
N CYS A 665 44.76 31.55 18.27
CA CYS A 665 43.52 32.22 18.70
C CYS A 665 42.32 31.27 18.66
N LYS A 666 41.21 31.67 19.27
CA LYS A 666 39.98 30.86 19.31
C LYS A 666 39.15 31.11 18.06
N PHE A 667 38.89 30.07 17.26
CA PHE A 667 38.09 30.17 16.03
C PHE A 667 37.25 28.92 15.75
N ALA A 668 36.22 29.05 14.91
CA ALA A 668 35.43 27.92 14.43
C ALA A 668 36.03 27.37 13.12
N PRO A 669 36.52 26.11 13.09
CA PRO A 669 37.18 25.54 11.90
C PRO A 669 36.32 25.59 10.63
N ILE A 670 35.01 25.34 10.79
CA ILE A 670 34.04 25.35 9.68
C ILE A 670 33.91 26.74 9.07
N ASP A 671 33.86 27.80 9.89
CA ASP A 671 33.73 29.18 9.40
C ASP A 671 35.02 29.62 8.66
N LEU A 672 36.20 29.22 9.14
CA LEU A 672 37.47 29.47 8.46
C LEU A 672 37.63 28.66 7.15
N SER A 673 37.09 27.44 7.11
CA SER A 673 37.01 26.62 5.89
C SER A 673 36.11 27.27 4.83
N ILE A 674 34.94 27.80 5.24
CA ILE A 674 34.02 28.54 4.36
C ILE A 674 34.71 29.77 3.77
N LEU A 675 35.53 30.47 4.55
CA LEU A 675 36.29 31.62 4.07
C LEU A 675 37.23 31.23 2.92
N ILE A 676 38.04 30.19 3.13
CA ILE A 676 39.03 29.74 2.13
C ILE A 676 38.31 29.25 0.87
N ASP A 677 37.27 28.43 1.03
CA ASP A 677 36.49 27.89 -0.09
C ASP A 677 35.84 29.01 -0.94
N ASN A 678 35.33 30.09 -0.32
CA ASN A 678 34.73 31.20 -1.08
C ASN A 678 35.79 32.01 -1.84
N LEU A 679 36.97 32.25 -1.26
CA LEU A 679 38.04 32.98 -1.93
C LEU A 679 38.61 32.19 -3.12
N VAL A 680 38.85 30.89 -2.95
CA VAL A 680 39.32 29.99 -4.01
C VAL A 680 38.29 29.90 -5.14
N ASN A 681 37.00 29.73 -4.82
CA ASN A 681 35.94 29.69 -5.84
C ASN A 681 35.76 31.02 -6.57
N ASN A 682 35.97 32.16 -5.90
CA ASN A 682 35.90 33.47 -6.54
C ASN A 682 37.07 33.66 -7.51
N ALA A 683 38.28 33.26 -7.14
CA ALA A 683 39.45 33.28 -8.04
C ALA A 683 39.19 32.40 -9.27
N HIS A 684 38.69 31.18 -9.09
CA HIS A 684 38.32 30.31 -10.21
C HIS A 684 37.26 30.93 -11.14
N LYS A 685 36.21 31.56 -10.58
CA LYS A 685 35.17 32.26 -11.38
C LYS A 685 35.72 33.48 -12.13
N ALA A 686 36.80 34.07 -11.65
CA ALA A 686 37.53 35.13 -12.32
C ALA A 686 38.60 34.59 -13.28
N ASN A 687 38.52 33.31 -13.69
CA ASN A 687 39.46 32.65 -14.60
C ASN A 687 40.92 32.65 -14.11
N ALA A 688 41.15 32.74 -12.79
CA ALA A 688 42.48 32.66 -12.21
C ALA A 688 43.03 31.22 -12.32
N THR A 689 44.31 31.10 -12.64
CA THR A 689 45.05 29.84 -12.62
C THR A 689 45.75 29.60 -11.29
N THR A 690 46.04 30.65 -10.54
CA THR A 690 46.74 30.59 -9.25
C THR A 690 46.15 31.56 -8.24
N ILE A 691 45.98 31.11 -7.00
CA ILE A 691 45.68 31.93 -5.83
C ILE A 691 46.75 31.76 -4.76
N LYS A 692 47.20 32.87 -4.16
CA LYS A 692 48.29 32.93 -3.20
C LYS A 692 47.78 33.47 -1.86
N PHE A 693 48.09 32.75 -0.79
CA PHE A 693 47.86 33.16 0.59
C PHE A 693 49.21 33.48 1.24
N HIS A 694 49.43 34.73 1.63
CA HIS A 694 50.60 35.14 2.40
C HIS A 694 50.18 35.53 3.82
N VAL A 695 50.50 34.66 4.77
CA VAL A 695 50.16 34.83 6.19
C VAL A 695 51.35 35.43 6.92
N ARG A 696 51.16 36.61 7.52
CA ARG A 696 52.19 37.32 8.29
C ARG A 696 51.67 37.76 9.65
N LYS A 697 52.51 37.61 10.66
CA LYS A 697 52.24 38.14 12.00
C LYS A 697 52.79 39.56 12.10
N ILE A 698 51.89 40.55 12.18
CA ILE A 698 52.28 41.97 12.27
C ILE A 698 52.78 42.30 13.68
N ASP A 699 52.08 41.78 14.70
CA ASP A 699 52.43 41.93 16.11
C ASP A 699 51.91 40.74 16.93
N ARG A 700 51.92 40.83 18.27
CA ARG A 700 51.48 39.73 19.16
C ARG A 700 49.97 39.42 19.04
N ASN A 701 49.16 40.40 18.64
CA ASN A 701 47.71 40.39 18.64
C ASN A 701 47.09 40.48 17.24
N THR A 702 47.87 40.79 16.20
CA THR A 702 47.38 40.96 14.82
C THR A 702 48.04 39.98 13.85
N LEU A 703 47.22 39.20 13.14
CA LEU A 703 47.61 38.37 11.99
C LEU A 703 47.07 39.01 10.71
N GLU A 704 47.93 39.23 9.73
CA GLU A 704 47.55 39.68 8.40
C GLU A 704 47.66 38.54 7.40
N ILE A 705 46.66 38.38 6.54
CA ILE A 705 46.62 37.40 5.46
C ILE A 705 46.35 38.17 4.17
N SER A 706 47.35 38.28 3.31
CA SER A 706 47.18 38.80 1.95
C SER A 706 46.77 37.65 1.04
N VAL A 707 45.68 37.83 0.30
CA VAL A 707 45.14 36.84 -0.63
C VAL A 707 45.10 37.47 -2.02
N ALA A 708 45.88 36.94 -2.95
CA ALA A 708 45.98 37.45 -4.31
C ALA A 708 45.76 36.34 -5.35
N ASP A 709 44.97 36.62 -6.38
CA ASP A 709 44.80 35.75 -7.55
C ASP A 709 45.36 36.39 -8.83
N ASP A 710 45.46 35.62 -9.91
CA ASP A 710 45.94 36.04 -11.23
C ASP A 710 44.82 36.17 -12.29
N GLY A 711 43.55 36.26 -11.85
CA GLY A 711 42.38 36.28 -12.72
C GLY A 711 42.02 37.66 -13.31
N ASP A 712 40.77 37.80 -13.75
CA ASP A 712 40.24 39.02 -14.40
C ASP A 712 40.18 40.25 -13.47
N GLY A 713 40.34 40.04 -12.16
CA GLY A 713 40.33 41.09 -11.14
C GLY A 713 38.96 41.70 -10.87
N ILE A 714 38.94 42.82 -10.12
CA ILE A 714 37.71 43.52 -9.72
C ILE A 714 37.37 44.57 -10.79
N SER A 715 36.14 44.55 -11.31
CA SER A 715 35.70 45.52 -12.33
C SER A 715 35.86 46.98 -11.85
N GLN A 716 36.35 47.84 -12.75
CA GLN A 716 36.54 49.28 -12.50
C GLN A 716 35.21 50.06 -12.41
N ASP A 717 34.09 49.45 -12.77
CA ASP A 717 32.76 50.07 -12.71
C ASP A 717 32.25 50.25 -11.26
N ILE A 718 32.86 49.56 -10.29
CA ILE A 718 32.54 49.68 -8.87
C ILE A 718 33.31 50.86 -8.26
N LYS A 719 32.68 52.05 -8.24
CA LYS A 719 33.25 53.30 -7.70
C LYS A 719 33.68 53.22 -6.22
N ASN A 720 33.08 52.33 -5.43
CA ASN A 720 33.47 52.05 -4.05
C ASN A 720 33.72 50.55 -3.89
N GLN A 721 34.98 50.15 -3.89
CA GLN A 721 35.41 48.75 -3.84
C GLN A 721 35.01 48.06 -2.53
N ASP A 722 34.72 48.78 -1.45
CA ASP A 722 34.26 48.17 -0.18
C ASP A 722 32.83 47.61 -0.27
N LYS A 723 32.06 48.02 -1.29
CA LYS A 723 30.70 47.49 -1.51
C LYS A 723 30.68 46.04 -1.97
N ILE A 724 31.79 45.48 -2.46
CA ILE A 724 31.85 44.08 -2.91
C ILE A 724 31.59 43.07 -1.79
N PHE A 725 31.72 43.49 -0.52
CA PHE A 725 31.41 42.67 0.65
C PHE A 725 29.96 42.83 1.12
N GLU A 726 29.19 43.76 0.53
CA GLU A 726 27.77 43.92 0.81
C GLU A 726 26.95 42.81 0.14
N LYS A 727 25.82 42.50 0.79
CA LYS A 727 24.91 41.43 0.34
C LYS A 727 24.41 41.72 -1.08
N GLY A 728 24.57 40.75 -1.97
CA GLY A 728 23.99 40.79 -3.33
C GLY A 728 24.84 41.54 -4.36
N VAL A 729 26.04 41.99 -4.00
CA VAL A 729 26.96 42.65 -4.95
C VAL A 729 27.77 41.59 -5.71
N THR A 730 27.70 41.61 -7.04
CA THR A 730 28.46 40.70 -7.90
C THR A 730 28.87 41.37 -9.22
N THR A 731 30.02 40.98 -9.73
CA THR A 731 30.55 41.37 -11.05
C THR A 731 30.37 40.26 -12.10
N SER A 732 29.70 39.15 -11.73
CA SER A 732 29.47 37.97 -12.57
C SER A 732 28.00 37.53 -12.47
N ASN A 733 27.55 36.51 -13.24
CA ASN A 733 26.20 35.92 -13.13
C ASN A 733 25.96 35.12 -11.81
N GLY A 734 26.71 35.42 -10.75
CA GLY A 734 26.65 34.74 -9.44
C GLY A 734 25.66 35.37 -8.46
N SER A 735 25.49 34.75 -7.29
CA SER A 735 24.54 35.21 -6.27
C SER A 735 24.97 36.46 -5.46
N GLY A 736 26.22 36.91 -5.59
CA GLY A 736 26.75 38.05 -4.83
C GLY A 736 26.86 37.83 -3.30
N LEU A 737 26.79 36.58 -2.83
CA LEU A 737 26.83 36.25 -1.39
C LEU A 737 28.19 35.73 -0.91
N GLY A 738 29.12 35.41 -1.83
CA GLY A 738 30.40 34.78 -1.48
C GLY A 738 31.27 35.62 -0.54
N LEU A 739 31.60 36.84 -0.96
CA LEU A 739 32.42 37.78 -0.17
C LEU A 739 31.69 38.31 1.07
N TYR A 740 30.36 38.38 1.03
CA TYR A 740 29.53 38.68 2.21
C TYR A 740 29.73 37.62 3.31
N PHE A 741 29.66 36.33 2.98
CA PHE A 741 29.90 35.26 3.96
C PHE A 741 31.34 35.23 4.48
N VAL A 742 32.33 35.61 3.66
CA VAL A 742 33.72 35.78 4.11
C VAL A 742 33.79 36.84 5.21
N ARG A 743 33.13 37.99 5.02
CA ARG A 743 33.08 39.06 6.02
C ARG A 743 32.35 38.64 7.29
N GLU A 744 31.24 37.90 7.18
CA GLU A 744 30.52 37.36 8.35
C GLU A 744 31.36 36.36 9.14
N ALA A 745 32.08 35.46 8.46
CA ALA A 745 32.97 34.51 9.11
C ALA A 745 34.12 35.22 9.87
N LEU A 746 34.73 36.23 9.25
CA LEU A 746 35.79 37.04 9.89
C LEU A 746 35.28 37.85 11.08
N THR A 747 34.06 38.40 11.00
CA THR A 747 33.47 39.17 12.11
C THR A 747 33.37 38.31 13.38
N LYS A 748 33.03 37.03 13.26
CA LYS A 748 33.00 36.09 14.40
C LYS A 748 34.38 35.75 14.97
N MET A 749 35.43 35.93 14.17
CA MET A 749 36.82 35.72 14.54
C MET A 749 37.52 37.02 14.95
N ASN A 750 36.75 38.10 15.19
CA ASN A 750 37.29 39.43 15.46
C ASN A 750 38.28 39.86 14.37
N GLY A 751 37.88 39.75 13.10
CA GLY A 751 38.71 40.08 11.95
C GLY A 751 38.00 40.92 10.89
N THR A 752 38.79 41.51 9.99
CA THR A 752 38.35 42.39 8.90
C THR A 752 38.90 41.93 7.56
N ILE A 753 38.26 42.37 6.47
CA ILE A 753 38.72 42.16 5.09
C ILE A 753 38.57 43.47 4.31
N GLU A 754 39.60 43.84 3.54
CA GLU A 754 39.65 45.03 2.70
C GLU A 754 40.30 44.70 1.35
N VAL A 755 40.07 45.53 0.33
CA VAL A 755 40.74 45.41 -0.97
C VAL A 755 42.11 46.09 -0.90
N ALA A 756 43.16 45.44 -1.37
CA ALA A 756 44.50 46.02 -1.36
C ALA A 756 44.65 47.09 -2.47
N HIS A 757 44.91 48.35 -2.12
CA HIS A 757 45.05 49.46 -3.08
C HIS A 757 46.48 49.70 -3.58
N THR A 758 47.39 48.74 -3.44
CA THR A 758 48.80 48.87 -3.85
C THR A 758 49.00 48.43 -5.30
N GLN A 759 49.16 49.42 -6.20
CA GLN A 759 49.75 49.44 -7.57
C GLN A 759 49.56 48.24 -8.54
N PRO A 760 49.43 48.50 -9.86
CA PRO A 760 48.80 47.58 -10.81
C PRO A 760 49.68 46.36 -11.09
N LEU A 761 49.48 45.30 -10.32
CA LEU A 761 49.85 43.97 -10.78
C LEU A 761 48.86 43.60 -11.88
N LYS A 762 49.43 43.28 -13.05
CA LYS A 762 48.74 42.66 -14.18
C LYS A 762 47.77 41.59 -13.67
N SER A 763 46.49 41.72 -14.05
CA SER A 763 45.39 40.75 -13.89
C SER A 763 45.28 40.07 -12.51
N GLY A 764 44.27 40.44 -11.70
CA GLY A 764 43.90 39.70 -10.49
C GLY A 764 43.19 40.52 -9.42
N ALA A 765 42.54 39.87 -8.45
CA ALA A 765 42.04 40.53 -7.24
C ALA A 765 43.01 40.33 -6.06
N ASN A 766 43.09 41.33 -5.17
CA ASN A 766 43.93 41.28 -3.97
C ASN A 766 43.16 41.76 -2.75
N PHE A 767 43.12 40.92 -1.72
CA PHE A 767 42.44 41.17 -0.45
C PHE A 767 43.45 41.13 0.70
N ILE A 768 43.25 42.02 1.67
CA ILE A 768 43.96 41.98 2.94
C ILE A 768 42.96 41.62 4.02
N ILE A 769 43.23 40.52 4.72
CA ILE A 769 42.46 40.05 5.86
C ILE A 769 43.29 40.30 7.13
N ARG A 770 42.68 40.85 8.17
CA ARG A 770 43.32 40.97 9.49
C ARG A 770 42.50 40.25 10.54
N ILE A 771 43.14 39.45 11.38
CA ILE A 771 42.51 38.75 12.52
C ILE A 771 43.16 39.25 13.80
N TYR A 772 42.32 39.65 14.77
CA TYR A 772 42.74 40.20 16.05
C TYR A 772 42.46 39.22 17.20
N LYS A 773 43.38 39.11 18.15
CA LYS A 773 43.23 38.30 19.37
C LYS A 773 42.35 38.93 20.43
#